data_AF-A0A7R9DIR1-F1
#
_entry.id   AF-A0A7R9DIR1-F1
#
_cell.length_a   1.000
_cell.length_b   1.000
_cell.length_c   1.000
_cell.angle_alpha   90.00
_cell.angle_beta   90.00
_cell.angle_gamma   90.00
#
_symmetry.space_group_name_H-M   'P 1'
#
loop_
_entity.id
_entity.type
_entity.pdbx_description
1 polymer ?
#
loop_
_entity_poly.entity_id
_entity_poly.type
_entity_poly.pdbx_seq_one_letter_code
_entity_poly.pdbx_strand_id
1 'polypeptide(L)'
;MKSRGIREFTAKEILEIDHEKRSLTTKLQDLNRQRNEITEEIKKLKMSKSPCEEQIELSKDITNEIEAISLKEQAEKDKLVNVLSNLPNIPAQDVPIGADENSNLEVRRYGGKRQFDFVPESHYELGEKLGLMDFEQAAKISGSRFAILKGQLAKLGRALINFMLEMHVNEFGYTEVYHPALVKNEAMYNVGQLPKFSDDSYLTTDELRLIPTSEVFLTNLVADKIVEEKELPIRFTAYSECFRKEAGSAGRDTRGMIRQHQFGKVELVSITTEDQSNDELERMTSVVEEILKKLELPYRVMLLCSGDMGFAAQRTYDIEKSEEIKMKVLVIGSGGREHALLWALKKSPILTELYVTPGRQAMKDLGTLVDVNIQNSVDVTQFCKRENIELVVIGPEQPIIDGLADDLVAEGINVFAPSQATAKLEGSKSFTKGLCKRYGIPTAKYECFVDEGLAKDFVRSDKIKFPLVVKANGIAAGKGVMICCAENEAFSAIDSMLVEKEFGESGEEIIIEEFLIGEEVSFFALVDGLKVVTLGCAKDYKRVNENNEGQNTGGMGSYSSPSIISKDMEQKIIQKIIYPTAQALVNMGTPYKGVLFAGLMICRDGPKLLEYNVRFGDPETQSILPRFDSNCDLLKLMLSVAEGKLNVKMVELNNKSTVCVVVASKGYPGDYQKGEVIKGLDKIESIPGILVFHAGTKLDESGNWVSDGGRVLNIVAEGSTIEEAKSKVYSALNFLEWPGGFFRYDIGS
;
A
#
# COMPACT_ATOMS: atom_id res chain seq x y z
N MET A 1 -14.78 10.61 19.82
CA MET A 1 -13.65 11.52 20.15
C MET A 1 -12.29 10.89 19.86
N LYS A 2 -11.92 9.75 20.50
CA LYS A 2 -10.61 9.11 20.24
C LYS A 2 -10.38 8.73 18.78
N SER A 3 -11.39 8.19 18.09
CA SER A 3 -11.34 7.90 16.65
C SER A 3 -11.15 9.16 15.78
N ARG A 4 -11.53 10.33 16.29
CA ARG A 4 -11.37 11.64 15.63
C ARG A 4 -10.06 12.34 16.01
N GLY A 5 -9.15 11.65 16.70
CA GLY A 5 -7.85 12.20 17.10
C GLY A 5 -7.89 13.23 18.25
N ILE A 6 -9.07 13.59 18.77
CA ILE A 6 -9.20 14.59 19.83
C ILE A 6 -8.91 13.96 21.19
N ARG A 7 -7.89 14.51 21.87
CA ARG A 7 -7.43 14.11 23.20
C ARG A 7 -7.51 15.23 24.24
N GLU A 8 -7.91 16.43 23.82
CA GLU A 8 -7.71 17.66 24.59
C GLU A 8 -8.75 17.86 25.70
N PHE A 9 -9.96 17.30 25.56
CA PHE A 9 -11.02 17.41 26.56
C PHE A 9 -11.64 16.06 26.89
N THR A 10 -11.90 15.82 28.18
CA THR A 10 -12.65 14.66 28.67
C THR A 10 -14.11 15.04 28.93
N ALA A 11 -15.02 14.06 28.83
CA ALA A 11 -16.42 14.26 29.17
C ALA A 11 -16.61 14.75 30.63
N LYS A 12 -15.71 14.34 31.53
CA LYS A 12 -15.72 14.75 32.93
C LYS A 12 -15.45 16.25 33.08
N GLU A 13 -14.42 16.77 32.42
CA GLU A 13 -14.08 18.20 32.47
C GLU A 13 -15.21 19.07 31.90
N ILE A 14 -15.85 18.64 30.80
CA ILE A 14 -17.00 19.36 30.21
C ILE A 14 -18.16 19.44 31.20
N LEU A 15 -18.48 18.33 31.88
CA LEU A 15 -19.54 18.28 32.88
C LEU A 15 -19.22 19.11 34.12
N GLU A 16 -17.96 19.20 34.53
CA GLU A 16 -17.52 20.05 35.64
C GLU A 16 -17.71 21.54 35.32
N ILE A 17 -17.32 21.98 34.12
CA ILE A 17 -17.54 23.36 33.65
C ILE A 17 -19.04 23.69 33.60
N ASP A 18 -19.86 22.81 33.01
CA ASP A 18 -21.32 23.02 32.95
C ASP A 18 -21.96 23.06 34.35
N HIS A 19 -21.52 22.19 35.26
CA HIS A 19 -22.00 22.19 36.64
C HIS A 19 -21.64 23.49 37.37
N GLU A 20 -20.39 23.97 37.26
CA GLU A 20 -19.96 25.22 37.86
C GLU A 20 -20.77 26.41 37.32
N LYS A 21 -20.94 26.50 36.00
CA LYS A 21 -21.80 27.51 35.37
C LYS A 21 -23.22 27.48 35.94
N ARG A 22 -23.88 26.31 35.97
CA ARG A 22 -25.26 26.18 36.50
C ARG A 22 -25.33 26.61 37.97
N SER A 23 -24.35 26.22 38.78
CA SER A 23 -24.28 26.63 40.19
C SER A 23 -24.16 28.15 40.34
N LEU A 24 -23.36 28.81 39.49
CA LEU A 24 -23.25 30.27 39.48
C LEU A 24 -24.54 30.94 39.00
N THR A 25 -25.22 30.39 37.98
CA THR A 25 -26.54 30.86 37.52
C THR A 25 -27.58 30.78 38.65
N THR A 26 -27.65 29.67 39.38
CA THR A 26 -28.56 29.53 40.53
C THR A 26 -28.23 30.55 41.62
N LYS A 27 -26.94 30.73 41.94
CA LYS A 27 -26.51 31.72 42.94
C LYS A 27 -26.87 33.16 42.53
N LEU A 28 -26.74 33.50 41.24
CA LEU A 28 -27.19 34.79 40.70
C LEU A 28 -28.70 34.99 40.85
N GLN A 29 -29.50 33.97 40.57
CA GLN A 29 -30.96 34.03 40.74
C GLN A 29 -31.34 34.27 42.21
N ASP A 30 -30.68 33.57 43.14
CA ASP A 30 -30.91 33.73 44.57
C ASP A 30 -30.50 35.13 45.08
N LEU A 31 -29.32 35.63 44.67
CA LEU A 31 -28.87 36.98 45.05
C LEU A 31 -29.76 38.08 44.45
N ASN A 32 -30.23 37.92 43.21
CA ASN A 32 -31.19 38.85 42.62
C ASN A 32 -32.54 38.82 43.38
N ARG A 33 -32.99 37.65 43.84
CA ARG A 33 -34.18 37.54 44.70
C ARG A 33 -33.97 38.28 46.02
N GLN A 34 -32.85 38.03 46.71
CA GLN A 34 -32.51 38.70 47.98
C GLN A 34 -32.40 40.23 47.82
N ARG A 35 -31.74 40.71 46.75
CA ARG A 35 -31.66 42.14 46.43
C ARG A 35 -33.06 42.76 46.27
N ASN A 36 -33.95 42.08 45.56
CA ASN A 36 -35.31 42.57 45.36
C ASN A 36 -36.11 42.62 46.67
N GLU A 37 -35.96 41.60 47.53
CA GLU A 37 -36.58 41.56 48.87
C GLU A 37 -36.10 42.72 49.76
N ILE A 38 -34.79 42.94 49.83
CA ILE A 38 -34.17 44.05 50.58
C ILE A 38 -34.58 45.41 50.02
N THR A 39 -34.69 45.53 48.70
CA THR A 39 -35.16 46.77 48.06
C THR A 39 -36.60 47.11 48.49
N GLU A 40 -37.48 46.11 48.59
CA GLU A 40 -38.84 46.29 49.10
C GLU A 40 -38.85 46.60 50.61
N GLU A 41 -37.96 46.00 51.39
CA GLU A 41 -37.81 46.30 52.82
C GLU A 41 -37.33 47.75 53.06
N ILE A 42 -36.35 48.22 52.29
CA ILE A 42 -35.89 49.62 52.31
C ILE A 42 -37.05 50.58 51.99
N LYS A 43 -37.89 50.25 50.99
CA LYS A 43 -39.08 51.06 50.68
C LYS A 43 -40.03 51.15 51.87
N LYS A 44 -40.33 50.02 52.52
CA LYS A 44 -41.20 49.97 53.72
C LYS A 44 -40.62 50.77 54.89
N LEU A 45 -39.33 50.61 55.17
CA LEU A 45 -38.65 51.33 56.26
C LEU A 45 -38.66 52.85 56.02
N LYS A 46 -38.39 53.30 54.79
CA LYS A 46 -38.49 54.71 54.40
C LYS A 46 -39.90 55.28 54.55
N MET A 47 -40.94 54.50 54.18
CA MET A 47 -42.34 54.91 54.38
C MET A 47 -42.70 55.06 55.87
N SER A 48 -42.13 54.21 56.73
CA SER A 48 -42.36 54.25 58.18
C SER A 48 -41.47 55.24 58.95
N LYS A 49 -40.56 55.97 58.27
CA LYS A 49 -39.52 56.84 58.87
C LYS A 49 -38.58 56.13 59.86
N SER A 50 -38.35 54.84 59.67
CA SER A 50 -37.39 54.05 60.46
C SER A 50 -35.98 54.13 59.85
N PRO A 51 -34.90 53.95 60.64
CA PRO A 51 -33.54 53.82 60.12
C PRO A 51 -33.44 52.69 59.08
N CYS A 52 -32.65 52.90 58.02
CA CYS A 52 -32.48 51.90 56.95
C CYS A 52 -31.05 51.84 56.40
N GLU A 53 -30.07 52.44 57.11
CA GLU A 53 -28.67 52.45 56.68
C GLU A 53 -28.09 51.03 56.53
N GLU A 54 -28.48 50.10 57.41
CA GLU A 54 -28.01 48.71 57.38
C GLU A 54 -28.51 47.94 56.14
N GLN A 55 -29.79 48.10 55.80
CA GLN A 55 -30.38 47.48 54.60
C GLN A 55 -29.81 48.09 53.33
N ILE A 56 -29.51 49.40 53.33
CA ILE A 56 -28.85 50.07 52.20
C ILE A 56 -27.44 49.51 52.00
N GLU A 57 -26.68 49.28 53.07
CA GLU A 57 -25.34 48.71 52.96
C GLU A 57 -25.38 47.25 52.50
N LEU A 58 -26.28 46.43 53.07
CA LEU A 58 -26.51 45.05 52.63
C LEU A 58 -26.91 44.97 51.15
N SER A 59 -27.74 45.90 50.67
CA SER A 59 -28.11 45.98 49.26
C SER A 59 -26.92 46.30 48.35
N LYS A 60 -25.95 47.11 48.80
CA LYS A 60 -24.72 47.37 48.05
C LYS A 60 -23.83 46.13 48.01
N ASP A 61 -23.66 45.45 49.14
CA ASP A 61 -22.84 44.24 49.24
C ASP A 61 -23.36 43.14 48.31
N ILE A 62 -24.67 42.90 48.31
CA ILE A 62 -25.30 41.95 47.38
C ILE A 62 -25.13 42.39 45.93
N THR A 63 -25.18 43.69 45.63
CA THR A 63 -24.95 44.19 44.26
C THR A 63 -23.52 43.93 43.79
N ASN A 64 -22.53 44.17 44.66
CA ASN A 64 -21.13 43.85 44.39
C ASN A 64 -20.92 42.33 44.19
N GLU A 65 -21.59 41.50 45.01
CA GLU A 65 -21.51 40.04 44.87
C GLU A 65 -22.17 39.55 43.56
N ILE A 66 -23.29 40.16 43.14
CA ILE A 66 -23.92 39.89 41.84
C ILE A 66 -22.95 40.21 40.70
N GLU A 67 -22.29 41.37 40.71
CA GLU A 67 -21.31 41.73 39.68
C GLU A 67 -20.15 40.71 39.63
N ALA A 68 -19.58 40.36 40.78
CA ALA A 68 -18.47 39.42 40.87
C ALA A 68 -18.85 38.01 40.36
N ILE A 69 -20.05 37.52 40.70
CA ILE A 69 -20.52 36.21 40.24
C ILE A 69 -20.92 36.25 38.77
N SER A 70 -21.50 37.35 38.28
CA SER A 70 -21.84 37.52 36.87
C SER A 70 -20.60 37.43 35.98
N LEU A 71 -19.47 38.02 36.41
CA LEU A 71 -18.21 37.89 35.68
C LEU A 71 -17.69 36.45 35.66
N LYS A 72 -17.82 35.71 36.77
CA LYS A 72 -17.43 34.29 36.84
C LYS A 72 -18.34 33.41 35.99
N GLU A 73 -19.65 33.63 36.04
CA GLU A 73 -20.61 32.88 35.24
C GLU A 73 -20.37 33.08 33.75
N GLN A 74 -20.09 34.33 33.33
CA GLN A 74 -19.73 34.64 31.96
C GLN A 74 -18.41 33.95 31.55
N ALA A 75 -17.38 33.94 32.42
CA ALA A 75 -16.12 33.25 32.14
C ALA A 75 -16.30 31.73 31.98
N GLU A 76 -17.10 31.08 32.84
CA GLU A 76 -17.41 29.65 32.71
C GLU A 76 -18.27 29.35 31.49
N LYS A 77 -19.20 30.25 31.15
CA LYS A 77 -19.96 30.16 29.90
C LYS A 77 -19.06 30.24 28.68
N ASP A 78 -18.10 31.17 28.64
CA ASP A 78 -17.17 31.33 27.53
C ASP A 78 -16.24 30.13 27.39
N LYS A 79 -15.75 29.57 28.51
CA LYS A 79 -15.02 28.30 28.52
C LYS A 79 -15.86 27.16 27.95
N LEU A 80 -17.10 27.02 28.39
CA LEU A 80 -18.00 25.97 27.91
C LEU A 80 -18.25 26.09 26.41
N VAL A 81 -18.56 27.30 25.93
CA VAL A 81 -18.74 27.57 24.50
C VAL A 81 -17.49 27.20 23.73
N ASN A 82 -16.31 27.64 24.17
CA ASN A 82 -15.05 27.32 23.50
C ASN A 82 -14.81 25.80 23.38
N VAL A 83 -15.08 25.03 24.45
CA VAL A 83 -14.95 23.57 24.37
C VAL A 83 -15.97 22.98 23.40
N LEU A 84 -17.24 23.35 23.52
CA LEU A 84 -18.31 22.80 22.68
C LEU A 84 -18.13 23.13 21.19
N SER A 85 -17.66 24.33 20.85
CA SER A 85 -17.35 24.72 19.46
C SER A 85 -16.19 23.91 18.85
N ASN A 86 -15.39 23.25 19.68
CA ASN A 86 -14.27 22.40 19.27
C ASN A 86 -14.56 20.90 19.49
N LEU A 87 -15.84 20.50 19.58
CA LEU A 87 -16.24 19.10 19.56
C LEU A 87 -16.80 18.69 18.18
N PRO A 88 -16.24 17.66 17.53
CA PRO A 88 -16.72 17.16 16.26
C PRO A 88 -17.95 16.28 16.48
N ASN A 89 -18.72 16.11 15.40
CA ASN A 89 -19.79 15.13 15.39
C ASN A 89 -19.23 13.70 15.55
N ILE A 90 -20.04 12.84 16.16
CA ILE A 90 -19.70 11.43 16.37
C ILE A 90 -19.84 10.72 15.01
N PRO A 91 -18.79 10.05 14.50
CA PRO A 91 -18.88 9.31 13.25
C PRO A 91 -19.93 8.19 13.31
N ALA A 92 -20.55 7.89 12.16
CA ALA A 92 -21.44 6.74 12.02
C ALA A 92 -20.67 5.42 12.25
N GLN A 93 -21.39 4.36 12.61
CA GLN A 93 -20.78 3.09 13.02
C GLN A 93 -19.99 2.39 11.90
N ASP A 94 -20.36 2.64 10.65
CA ASP A 94 -19.76 2.10 9.44
C ASP A 94 -18.56 2.92 8.92
N VAL A 95 -18.26 4.07 9.53
CA VAL A 95 -17.10 4.88 9.17
C VAL A 95 -15.79 4.17 9.57
N PRO A 96 -14.84 3.94 8.64
CA PRO A 96 -13.55 3.34 8.94
C PRO A 96 -12.77 4.16 9.97
N ILE A 97 -12.08 3.49 10.89
CA ILE A 97 -11.19 4.17 11.84
C ILE A 97 -9.82 4.31 11.19
N GLY A 98 -9.37 5.55 11.01
CA GLY A 98 -8.10 5.88 10.39
C GLY A 98 -7.58 7.25 10.82
N ALA A 99 -6.30 7.51 10.60
CA ALA A 99 -5.68 8.80 10.90
C ALA A 99 -5.71 9.75 9.69
N ASP A 100 -5.71 9.21 8.48
CA ASP A 100 -5.57 9.95 7.21
C ASP A 100 -6.19 9.15 6.04
N GLU A 101 -6.11 9.73 4.84
CA GLU A 101 -6.67 9.22 3.59
C GLU A 101 -6.28 7.76 3.26
N ASN A 102 -5.17 7.24 3.77
CA ASN A 102 -4.73 5.86 3.50
C ASN A 102 -5.67 4.81 4.11
N SER A 103 -6.53 5.22 5.03
CA SER A 103 -7.55 4.36 5.67
C SER A 103 -8.93 4.51 5.05
N ASN A 104 -9.08 5.31 3.99
CA ASN A 104 -10.34 5.46 3.26
C ASN A 104 -10.69 4.16 2.53
N LEU A 105 -11.99 3.91 2.40
CA LEU A 105 -12.51 2.69 1.79
C LEU A 105 -13.17 2.99 0.45
N GLU A 106 -12.70 2.38 -0.63
CA GLU A 106 -13.43 2.42 -1.90
C GLU A 106 -14.71 1.59 -1.79
N VAL A 107 -15.87 2.24 -1.97
CA VAL A 107 -17.18 1.60 -1.85
C VAL A 107 -17.87 1.38 -3.20
N ARG A 108 -17.58 2.23 -4.20
CA ARG A 108 -18.14 2.13 -5.56
C ARG A 108 -17.17 2.64 -6.62
N ARG A 109 -17.35 2.21 -7.87
CA ARG A 109 -16.56 2.63 -9.03
C ARG A 109 -17.40 2.66 -10.31
N TYR A 110 -17.15 3.63 -11.18
CA TYR A 110 -17.79 3.75 -12.48
C TYR A 110 -16.80 4.14 -13.59
N GLY A 111 -16.88 3.43 -14.73
CA GLY A 111 -16.05 3.68 -15.91
C GLY A 111 -14.59 3.20 -15.79
N GLY A 112 -13.88 3.18 -16.91
CA GLY A 112 -12.44 2.91 -17.01
C GLY A 112 -11.69 4.09 -17.64
N LYS A 113 -10.36 4.16 -17.51
CA LYS A 113 -9.60 5.33 -18.00
C LYS A 113 -9.74 5.47 -19.52
N ARG A 114 -10.10 6.67 -19.99
CA ARG A 114 -10.20 6.98 -21.42
C ARG A 114 -8.82 6.73 -22.07
N GLN A 115 -8.79 5.89 -23.09
CA GLN A 115 -7.59 5.66 -23.86
C GLN A 115 -7.44 6.77 -24.90
N PHE A 116 -6.26 7.38 -24.90
CA PHE A 116 -5.86 8.36 -25.90
C PHE A 116 -4.73 7.72 -26.71
N ASP A 117 -4.71 8.00 -28.01
CA ASP A 117 -3.62 7.68 -28.93
C ASP A 117 -2.45 8.68 -28.81
N PHE A 118 -2.54 9.62 -27.86
CA PHE A 118 -1.52 10.59 -27.49
C PHE A 118 -1.31 10.61 -25.97
N VAL A 119 -0.17 11.15 -25.53
CA VAL A 119 0.09 11.41 -24.10
C VAL A 119 -0.73 12.65 -23.69
N PRO A 120 -1.75 12.52 -22.81
CA PRO A 120 -2.55 13.66 -22.40
C PRO A 120 -1.73 14.61 -21.53
N GLU A 121 -1.78 15.89 -21.85
CA GLU A 121 -1.15 16.94 -21.04
C GLU A 121 -1.99 17.29 -19.82
N SER A 122 -1.35 17.85 -18.78
CA SER A 122 -2.10 18.41 -17.65
C SER A 122 -2.99 19.57 -18.11
N HIS A 123 -4.06 19.87 -17.36
CA HIS A 123 -4.99 20.95 -17.74
C HIS A 123 -4.30 22.33 -17.81
N TYR A 124 -3.29 22.56 -16.98
CA TYR A 124 -2.55 23.84 -16.97
C TYR A 124 -1.58 23.93 -18.14
N GLU A 125 -0.87 22.85 -18.50
CA GLU A 125 -0.01 22.82 -19.70
C GLU A 125 -0.83 23.03 -20.96
N LEU A 126 -1.92 22.29 -21.09
CA LEU A 126 -2.84 22.41 -22.23
C LEU A 126 -3.44 23.81 -22.30
N GLY A 127 -3.88 24.35 -21.17
CA GLY A 127 -4.45 25.70 -21.06
C GLY A 127 -3.48 26.79 -21.48
N GLU A 128 -2.22 26.72 -21.02
CA GLU A 128 -1.15 27.67 -21.39
C GLU A 128 -0.79 27.54 -22.89
N LYS A 129 -0.60 26.31 -23.40
CA LYS A 129 -0.26 26.07 -24.81
C LYS A 129 -1.33 26.57 -25.77
N LEU A 130 -2.60 26.44 -25.39
CA LEU A 130 -3.72 26.97 -26.17
C LEU A 130 -3.90 28.48 -26.00
N GLY A 131 -3.15 29.14 -25.12
CA GLY A 131 -3.32 30.56 -24.78
C GLY A 131 -4.65 30.86 -24.08
N LEU A 132 -5.28 29.85 -23.48
CA LEU A 132 -6.59 29.93 -22.83
C LEU A 132 -6.49 30.03 -21.30
N MET A 133 -5.36 29.68 -20.71
CA MET A 133 -5.01 29.94 -19.30
C MET A 133 -3.79 30.83 -19.21
N ASP A 134 -3.83 31.83 -18.34
CA ASP A 134 -2.75 32.79 -18.14
C ASP A 134 -2.49 32.97 -16.63
N PHE A 135 -1.51 32.22 -16.13
CA PHE A 135 -1.10 32.24 -14.73
C PHE A 135 -0.09 33.35 -14.44
N GLU A 136 0.76 33.71 -15.42
CA GLU A 136 1.77 34.75 -15.24
C GLU A 136 1.12 36.12 -15.08
N GLN A 137 0.16 36.46 -15.94
CA GLN A 137 -0.58 37.71 -15.84
C GLN A 137 -1.46 37.74 -14.59
N ALA A 138 -2.07 36.61 -14.22
CA ALA A 138 -2.82 36.49 -12.97
C ALA A 138 -1.93 36.78 -11.75
N ALA A 139 -0.72 36.19 -11.72
CA ALA A 139 0.26 36.41 -10.67
C ALA A 139 0.70 37.87 -10.54
N LYS A 140 0.86 38.57 -11.67
CA LYS A 140 1.19 40.01 -11.67
C LYS A 140 0.07 40.90 -11.13
N ILE A 141 -1.20 40.49 -11.30
CA ILE A 141 -2.37 41.31 -10.92
C ILE A 141 -2.83 40.99 -9.49
N SER A 142 -3.00 39.71 -9.17
CA SER A 142 -3.66 39.24 -7.95
C SER A 142 -2.75 38.44 -7.02
N GLY A 143 -1.51 38.14 -7.45
CA GLY A 143 -0.60 37.24 -6.74
C GLY A 143 -0.77 35.78 -7.12
N SER A 144 -0.06 34.88 -6.45
CA SER A 144 -0.11 33.44 -6.71
C SER A 144 -1.50 32.84 -6.48
N ARG A 145 -1.76 31.65 -7.03
CA ARG A 145 -3.01 30.89 -6.84
C ARG A 145 -4.25 31.59 -7.39
N PHE A 146 -4.06 32.28 -8.51
CA PHE A 146 -5.09 32.81 -9.39
C PHE A 146 -4.82 32.36 -10.82
N ALA A 147 -5.87 32.28 -11.64
CA ALA A 147 -5.78 31.96 -13.07
C ALA A 147 -6.70 32.86 -13.87
N ILE A 148 -6.22 33.38 -15.01
CA ILE A 148 -7.07 34.06 -15.99
C ILE A 148 -7.48 33.05 -17.06
N LEU A 149 -8.77 32.81 -17.20
CA LEU A 149 -9.34 31.98 -18.27
C LEU A 149 -9.79 32.87 -19.43
N LYS A 150 -9.47 32.46 -20.67
CA LYS A 150 -9.78 33.21 -21.89
C LYS A 150 -10.60 32.37 -22.86
N GLY A 151 -11.27 33.05 -23.79
CA GLY A 151 -11.89 32.44 -24.97
C GLY A 151 -12.86 31.29 -24.66
N GLN A 152 -12.62 30.13 -25.28
CA GLN A 152 -13.48 28.95 -25.16
C GLN A 152 -13.46 28.34 -23.75
N LEU A 153 -12.36 28.43 -23.02
CA LEU A 153 -12.25 27.86 -21.68
C LEU A 153 -13.10 28.63 -20.65
N ALA A 154 -13.12 29.97 -20.75
CA ALA A 154 -14.04 30.80 -19.96
C ALA A 154 -15.51 30.49 -20.28
N LYS A 155 -15.84 30.24 -21.57
CA LYS A 155 -17.19 29.82 -21.98
C LYS A 155 -17.57 28.45 -21.43
N LEU A 156 -16.62 27.50 -21.42
CA LEU A 156 -16.82 26.15 -20.87
C LEU A 156 -17.16 26.21 -19.39
N GLY A 157 -16.43 27.00 -18.59
CA GLY A 157 -16.72 27.17 -17.16
C GLY A 157 -18.17 27.61 -16.92
N ARG A 158 -18.63 28.64 -17.63
CA ARG A 158 -20.03 29.10 -17.55
C ARG A 158 -21.04 28.05 -18.03
N ALA A 159 -20.72 27.32 -19.10
CA ALA A 159 -21.59 26.26 -19.61
C ALA A 159 -21.74 25.11 -18.61
N LEU A 160 -20.65 24.72 -17.93
CA LEU A 160 -20.69 23.71 -16.87
C LEU A 160 -21.52 24.18 -15.68
N ILE A 161 -21.40 25.44 -15.25
CA ILE A 161 -22.22 26.00 -14.18
C ILE A 161 -23.72 25.89 -14.51
N ASN A 162 -24.12 26.34 -15.71
CA ASN A 162 -25.52 26.26 -16.14
C ASN A 162 -26.01 24.82 -16.23
N PHE A 163 -25.19 23.92 -16.80
CA PHE A 163 -25.51 22.50 -16.88
C PHE A 163 -25.80 21.90 -15.50
N MET A 164 -24.97 22.19 -14.50
CA MET A 164 -25.15 21.69 -13.14
C MET A 164 -26.44 22.24 -12.52
N LEU A 165 -26.64 23.56 -12.55
CA LEU A 165 -27.83 24.21 -11.97
C LEU A 165 -29.13 23.72 -12.61
N GLU A 166 -29.19 23.67 -13.95
CA GLU A 166 -30.37 23.19 -14.67
C GLU A 166 -30.68 21.73 -14.34
N MET A 167 -29.67 20.86 -14.26
CA MET A 167 -29.87 19.47 -13.85
C MET A 167 -30.43 19.37 -12.42
N HIS A 168 -29.84 20.11 -11.48
CA HIS A 168 -30.27 20.10 -10.08
C HIS A 168 -31.71 20.55 -9.91
N VAL A 169 -32.12 21.60 -10.62
CA VAL A 169 -33.48 22.13 -10.56
C VAL A 169 -34.47 21.23 -11.29
N ASN A 170 -34.18 20.86 -12.54
CA ASN A 170 -35.16 20.22 -13.42
C ASN A 170 -35.29 18.71 -13.17
N GLU A 171 -34.22 18.04 -12.76
CA GLU A 171 -34.20 16.57 -12.62
C GLU A 171 -34.16 16.14 -11.15
N PHE A 172 -33.49 16.89 -10.27
CA PHE A 172 -33.19 16.44 -8.90
C PHE A 172 -33.95 17.18 -7.79
N GLY A 173 -34.88 18.06 -8.15
CA GLY A 173 -35.82 18.69 -7.23
C GLY A 173 -35.19 19.71 -6.27
N TYR A 174 -34.11 20.38 -6.68
CA TYR A 174 -33.53 21.48 -5.92
C TYR A 174 -34.17 22.81 -6.28
N THR A 175 -34.23 23.72 -5.31
CA THR A 175 -34.54 25.13 -5.56
C THR A 175 -33.25 25.91 -5.73
N GLU A 176 -33.09 26.58 -6.86
CA GLU A 176 -31.94 27.46 -7.09
C GLU A 176 -32.06 28.75 -6.26
N VAL A 177 -30.96 29.13 -5.61
CA VAL A 177 -30.86 30.34 -4.78
C VAL A 177 -29.69 31.19 -5.25
N TYR A 178 -29.95 32.48 -5.46
CA TYR A 178 -28.91 33.49 -5.64
C TYR A 178 -28.70 34.27 -4.34
N HIS A 179 -27.46 34.36 -3.86
CA HIS A 179 -27.15 34.95 -2.56
C HIS A 179 -25.86 35.82 -2.58
N PRO A 180 -25.70 36.76 -1.62
CA PRO A 180 -24.46 37.51 -1.46
C PRO A 180 -23.29 36.64 -0.98
N ALA A 181 -22.07 37.07 -1.27
CA ALA A 181 -20.84 36.40 -0.82
C ALA A 181 -20.37 36.84 0.59
N LEU A 182 -20.98 37.88 1.16
CA LEU A 182 -20.62 38.44 2.46
C LEU A 182 -21.64 38.03 3.53
N VAL A 183 -21.14 37.58 4.67
CA VAL A 183 -21.95 37.14 5.82
C VAL A 183 -21.37 37.64 7.13
N LYS A 184 -22.18 37.62 8.20
CA LYS A 184 -21.72 37.85 9.58
C LYS A 184 -21.03 36.60 10.13
N ASN A 185 -20.21 36.77 11.17
CA ASN A 185 -19.55 35.65 11.87
C ASN A 185 -20.53 34.58 12.36
N GLU A 186 -21.72 34.97 12.81
CA GLU A 186 -22.77 34.06 13.27
C GLU A 186 -23.19 33.05 12.20
N ALA A 187 -23.36 33.48 10.95
CA ALA A 187 -23.73 32.59 9.86
C ALA A 187 -22.64 31.53 9.59
N MET A 188 -21.36 31.91 9.69
CA MET A 188 -20.22 31.00 9.58
C MET A 188 -20.15 30.02 10.74
N TYR A 189 -20.46 30.50 11.96
CA TYR A 189 -20.50 29.66 13.16
C TYR A 189 -21.59 28.58 13.06
N ASN A 190 -22.78 28.93 12.56
CA ASN A 190 -23.92 28.03 12.44
C ASN A 190 -23.67 26.79 11.57
N VAL A 191 -22.71 26.86 10.65
CA VAL A 191 -22.30 25.73 9.78
C VAL A 191 -20.95 25.12 10.18
N GLY A 192 -20.46 25.41 11.39
CA GLY A 192 -19.22 24.84 11.90
C GLY A 192 -17.94 25.34 11.22
N GLN A 193 -17.99 26.46 10.49
CA GLN A 193 -16.80 27.07 9.89
C GLN A 193 -15.97 27.84 10.92
N LEU A 194 -16.63 28.50 11.88
CA LEU A 194 -15.97 29.17 13.00
C LEU A 194 -16.14 28.38 14.30
N PRO A 195 -15.17 28.45 15.24
CA PRO A 195 -13.93 29.25 15.17
C PRO A 195 -12.80 28.60 14.36
N LYS A 196 -12.93 27.32 14.00
CA LYS A 196 -11.84 26.50 13.45
C LYS A 196 -11.15 27.06 12.20
N PHE A 197 -11.91 27.56 11.24
CA PHE A 197 -11.40 28.08 9.96
C PHE A 197 -11.36 29.61 9.95
N SER A 198 -11.13 30.24 11.11
CA SER A 198 -11.02 31.71 11.24
C SER A 198 -9.92 32.28 10.36
N ASP A 199 -8.78 31.58 10.30
CA ASP A 199 -7.56 32.02 9.62
C ASP A 199 -7.64 31.73 8.12
N ASP A 200 -8.42 30.71 7.75
CA ASP A 200 -8.65 30.29 6.36
C ASP A 200 -9.73 31.12 5.64
N SER A 201 -10.39 32.05 6.35
CA SER A 201 -11.43 32.90 5.78
C SER A 201 -11.04 34.38 5.70
N TYR A 202 -11.53 35.06 4.66
CA TYR A 202 -11.31 36.50 4.48
C TYR A 202 -12.30 37.30 5.34
N LEU A 203 -11.76 38.08 6.27
CA LEU A 203 -12.48 39.04 7.12
C LEU A 203 -12.28 40.45 6.56
N THR A 204 -13.37 41.19 6.37
CA THR A 204 -13.36 42.59 5.94
C THR A 204 -13.15 43.52 7.14
N THR A 205 -12.89 44.79 6.88
CA THR A 205 -12.77 45.83 7.92
C THR A 205 -14.08 46.12 8.65
N ASP A 206 -15.22 45.76 8.07
CA ASP A 206 -16.56 45.96 8.64
C ASP A 206 -17.07 44.70 9.36
N GLU A 207 -16.16 43.79 9.76
CA GLU A 207 -16.48 42.54 10.47
C GLU A 207 -17.41 41.58 9.71
N LEU A 208 -17.44 41.69 8.37
CA LEU A 208 -18.09 40.71 7.49
C LEU A 208 -17.06 39.71 6.95
N ARG A 209 -17.50 38.50 6.64
CA ARG A 209 -16.66 37.45 6.05
C ARG A 209 -17.10 37.10 4.66
N LEU A 210 -16.13 36.85 3.79
CA LEU A 210 -16.37 36.19 2.51
C LEU A 210 -16.57 34.69 2.76
N ILE A 211 -17.58 34.12 2.11
CA ILE A 211 -17.93 32.72 2.28
C ILE A 211 -16.93 31.78 1.57
N PRO A 212 -16.54 30.66 2.20
CA PRO A 212 -15.73 29.61 1.57
C PRO A 212 -16.57 28.56 0.81
N THR A 213 -17.90 28.67 0.91
CA THR A 213 -18.92 27.81 0.29
C THR A 213 -20.30 28.46 0.43
N SER A 214 -21.19 28.23 -0.55
CA SER A 214 -22.62 28.60 -0.45
C SER A 214 -23.37 27.92 0.69
N GLU A 215 -22.86 26.81 1.24
CA GLU A 215 -23.44 26.07 2.36
C GLU A 215 -23.74 27.00 3.55
N VAL A 216 -22.85 27.96 3.79
CA VAL A 216 -23.01 28.98 4.83
C VAL A 216 -24.33 29.72 4.64
N PHE A 217 -24.63 30.19 3.43
CA PHE A 217 -25.84 30.97 3.19
C PHE A 217 -27.07 30.07 3.14
N LEU A 218 -27.00 28.95 2.41
CA LEU A 218 -28.13 28.06 2.16
C LEU A 218 -28.66 27.43 3.46
N THR A 219 -27.78 27.01 4.36
CA THR A 219 -28.18 26.45 5.66
C THR A 219 -28.82 27.51 6.55
N ASN A 220 -28.32 28.74 6.52
CA ASN A 220 -28.87 29.85 7.30
C ASN A 220 -30.24 30.35 6.78
N LEU A 221 -30.73 29.89 5.63
CA LEU A 221 -32.10 30.20 5.18
C LEU A 221 -33.18 29.64 6.11
N VAL A 222 -32.86 28.56 6.83
CA VAL A 222 -33.77 27.92 7.81
C VAL A 222 -33.32 28.10 9.26
N ALA A 223 -32.16 28.72 9.49
CA ALA A 223 -31.70 29.04 10.84
C ALA A 223 -32.71 29.94 11.56
N ASP A 224 -32.92 29.68 12.85
CA ASP A 224 -33.87 30.37 13.73
C ASP A 224 -35.34 30.37 13.24
N LYS A 225 -35.70 29.43 12.36
CA LYS A 225 -37.08 29.22 11.90
C LYS A 225 -37.62 27.89 12.40
N ILE A 226 -38.92 27.88 12.66
CA ILE A 226 -39.68 26.63 12.85
C ILE A 226 -40.08 26.15 11.46
N VAL A 227 -39.64 24.95 11.09
CA VAL A 227 -39.96 24.30 9.82
C VAL A 227 -40.93 23.16 10.10
N GLU A 228 -42.01 23.09 9.32
CA GLU A 228 -42.99 22.00 9.44
C GLU A 228 -42.42 20.72 8.80
N GLU A 229 -42.58 19.56 9.45
CA GLU A 229 -41.98 18.30 8.97
C GLU A 229 -42.39 17.94 7.54
N LYS A 230 -43.63 18.27 7.14
CA LYS A 230 -44.15 18.05 5.77
C LYS A 230 -43.42 18.85 4.69
N GLU A 231 -42.65 19.87 5.06
CA GLU A 231 -41.84 20.68 4.14
C GLU A 231 -40.47 20.06 3.90
N LEU A 232 -40.08 19.07 4.70
CA LEU A 232 -38.82 18.35 4.57
C LEU A 232 -38.94 17.17 3.60
N PRO A 233 -37.87 16.83 2.86
CA PRO A 233 -36.58 17.53 2.82
C PRO A 233 -36.64 18.82 1.98
N ILE A 234 -36.08 19.90 2.54
CA ILE A 234 -35.88 21.17 1.80
C ILE A 234 -34.53 21.10 1.11
N ARG A 235 -34.50 21.37 -0.19
CA ARG A 235 -33.33 21.19 -1.05
C ARG A 235 -32.99 22.48 -1.79
N PHE A 236 -31.77 22.97 -1.58
CA PHE A 236 -31.24 24.18 -2.20
C PHE A 236 -30.01 23.89 -3.05
N THR A 237 -29.91 24.59 -4.20
CA THR A 237 -28.69 24.63 -5.01
C THR A 237 -28.29 26.08 -5.28
N ALA A 238 -27.00 26.36 -5.37
CA ALA A 238 -26.52 27.69 -5.73
C ALA A 238 -25.15 27.62 -6.38
N TYR A 239 -24.92 28.51 -7.36
CA TYR A 239 -23.57 28.86 -7.78
C TYR A 239 -23.10 30.11 -7.02
N SER A 240 -21.88 30.09 -6.50
CA SER A 240 -21.23 31.30 -6.01
C SER A 240 -19.71 31.28 -6.21
N GLU A 241 -19.13 32.48 -6.20
CA GLU A 241 -17.70 32.65 -5.99
C GLU A 241 -17.38 32.40 -4.51
N CYS A 242 -16.50 31.43 -4.27
CA CYS A 242 -16.05 31.01 -2.94
C CYS A 242 -14.63 31.50 -2.68
N PHE A 243 -14.33 31.81 -1.41
CA PHE A 243 -13.06 32.44 -1.02
C PHE A 243 -12.39 31.70 0.13
N ARG A 244 -11.10 31.35 -0.03
CA ARG A 244 -10.30 30.68 1.00
C ARG A 244 -8.88 31.25 1.06
N LYS A 245 -8.41 31.57 2.25
CA LYS A 245 -7.01 31.86 2.53
C LYS A 245 -6.32 30.52 2.74
N GLU A 246 -5.67 29.99 1.72
CA GLU A 246 -4.91 28.77 1.92
C GLU A 246 -3.52 29.04 2.52
N ALA A 247 -3.12 28.21 3.49
CA ALA A 247 -1.76 28.13 3.98
C ALA A 247 -0.96 27.05 3.22
N GLY A 248 0.25 27.38 2.73
CA GLY A 248 1.19 26.43 2.13
C GLY A 248 2.10 27.04 1.05
N SER A 249 3.36 26.61 1.01
CA SER A 249 4.37 27.04 0.03
C SER A 249 4.02 26.61 -1.40
N ALA A 250 4.33 27.46 -2.39
CA ALA A 250 4.21 27.11 -3.80
C ALA A 250 5.06 25.87 -4.15
N GLY A 251 4.42 24.84 -4.71
CA GLY A 251 5.05 23.56 -5.09
C GLY A 251 4.36 22.90 -6.30
N ARG A 252 4.93 21.80 -6.81
CA ARG A 252 4.41 21.06 -7.98
C ARG A 252 2.93 20.67 -7.83
N ASP A 253 2.48 20.35 -6.61
CA ASP A 253 1.11 19.93 -6.30
C ASP A 253 0.07 21.06 -6.25
N THR A 254 0.46 22.31 -6.55
CA THR A 254 -0.41 23.50 -6.50
C THR A 254 -0.56 24.22 -7.83
N ARG A 255 0.04 23.71 -8.92
CA ARG A 255 -0.05 24.36 -10.24
C ARG A 255 -1.41 24.08 -10.91
N GLY A 256 -2.01 25.11 -11.49
CA GLY A 256 -3.31 25.02 -12.16
C GLY A 256 -4.45 25.66 -11.38
N MET A 257 -5.67 25.12 -11.51
CA MET A 257 -6.89 25.65 -10.89
C MET A 257 -7.29 24.93 -9.58
N ILE A 258 -6.36 24.19 -8.97
CA ILE A 258 -6.56 23.56 -7.66
C ILE A 258 -6.15 24.57 -6.59
N ARG A 259 -6.88 24.62 -5.46
CA ARG A 259 -6.46 25.37 -4.26
C ARG A 259 -6.27 26.89 -4.47
N GLN A 260 -7.17 27.48 -5.26
CA GLN A 260 -7.19 28.91 -5.58
C GLN A 260 -7.78 29.73 -4.42
N HIS A 261 -7.38 31.00 -4.33
CA HIS A 261 -7.98 31.92 -3.34
C HIS A 261 -9.44 32.26 -3.63
N GLN A 262 -9.82 32.25 -4.91
CA GLN A 262 -11.16 32.44 -5.42
C GLN A 262 -11.48 31.32 -6.41
N PHE A 263 -12.64 30.68 -6.27
CA PHE A 263 -13.09 29.64 -7.18
C PHE A 263 -14.62 29.57 -7.23
N GLY A 264 -15.17 29.22 -8.39
CA GLY A 264 -16.60 28.98 -8.55
C GLY A 264 -16.99 27.60 -8.03
N LYS A 265 -18.10 27.50 -7.30
CA LYS A 265 -18.66 26.23 -6.82
C LYS A 265 -20.17 26.21 -7.01
N VAL A 266 -20.70 25.09 -7.48
CA VAL A 266 -22.14 24.77 -7.39
C VAL A 266 -22.32 23.90 -6.16
N GLU A 267 -23.11 24.39 -5.21
CA GLU A 267 -23.37 23.74 -3.93
C GLU A 267 -24.74 23.09 -3.91
N LEU A 268 -24.85 21.99 -3.17
CA LEU A 268 -26.10 21.31 -2.85
C LEU A 268 -26.26 21.23 -1.34
N VAL A 269 -27.38 21.72 -0.82
CA VAL A 269 -27.73 21.61 0.60
C VAL A 269 -29.11 21.00 0.71
N SER A 270 -29.22 19.96 1.53
CA SER A 270 -30.49 19.34 1.87
C SER A 270 -30.67 19.38 3.38
N ILE A 271 -31.81 19.90 3.82
CA ILE A 271 -32.22 19.93 5.22
C ILE A 271 -33.33 18.89 5.39
N THR A 272 -33.12 17.94 6.28
CA THR A 272 -34.04 16.81 6.52
C THR A 272 -34.04 16.40 7.98
N THR A 273 -34.91 15.46 8.35
CA THR A 273 -34.97 14.87 9.69
C THR A 273 -33.82 13.88 9.92
N GLU A 274 -33.50 13.61 11.19
CA GLU A 274 -32.41 12.71 11.57
C GLU A 274 -32.57 11.30 10.97
N ASP A 275 -33.79 10.76 10.97
CA ASP A 275 -34.13 9.43 10.47
C ASP A 275 -33.98 9.32 8.93
N GLN A 276 -34.18 10.41 8.20
CA GLN A 276 -34.04 10.46 6.74
C GLN A 276 -32.63 10.88 6.27
N SER A 277 -31.77 11.34 7.18
CA SER A 277 -30.46 11.91 6.84
C SER A 277 -29.56 10.98 6.01
N ASN A 278 -29.52 9.69 6.35
CA ASN A 278 -28.70 8.70 5.65
C ASN A 278 -29.19 8.47 4.21
N ASP A 279 -30.50 8.31 4.04
CA ASP A 279 -31.11 8.10 2.73
C ASP A 279 -30.92 9.33 1.84
N GLU A 280 -31.03 10.52 2.42
CA GLU A 280 -30.78 11.78 1.70
C GLU A 280 -29.30 11.94 1.32
N LEU A 281 -28.35 11.51 2.15
CA LEU A 281 -26.92 11.50 1.81
C LEU A 281 -26.63 10.54 0.64
N GLU A 282 -27.18 9.32 0.66
CA GLU A 282 -27.03 8.39 -0.47
C GLU A 282 -27.67 8.95 -1.74
N ARG A 283 -28.84 9.57 -1.63
CA ARG A 283 -29.49 10.26 -2.76
C ARG A 283 -28.60 11.38 -3.30
N MET A 284 -28.09 12.27 -2.45
CA MET A 284 -27.18 13.35 -2.85
C MET A 284 -25.92 12.82 -3.53
N THR A 285 -25.35 11.73 -3.01
CA THR A 285 -24.20 11.06 -3.61
C THR A 285 -24.56 10.54 -5.00
N SER A 286 -25.71 9.90 -5.16
CA SER A 286 -26.19 9.42 -6.46
C SER A 286 -26.41 10.55 -7.48
N VAL A 287 -26.86 11.74 -7.04
CA VAL A 287 -27.02 12.92 -7.92
C VAL A 287 -25.67 13.34 -8.51
N VAL A 288 -24.61 13.39 -7.70
CA VAL A 288 -23.26 13.72 -8.17
C VAL A 288 -22.71 12.62 -9.07
N GLU A 289 -22.94 11.35 -8.72
CA GLU A 289 -22.59 10.20 -9.55
C GLU A 289 -23.23 10.29 -10.95
N GLU A 290 -24.51 10.66 -11.06
CA GLU A 290 -25.21 10.85 -12.35
C GLU A 290 -24.65 12.00 -13.19
N ILE A 291 -24.25 13.11 -12.56
CA ILE A 291 -23.55 14.20 -13.25
C ILE A 291 -22.28 13.69 -13.93
N LEU A 292 -21.44 12.97 -13.19
CA LEU A 292 -20.18 12.45 -13.71
C LEU A 292 -20.42 11.43 -14.83
N LYS A 293 -21.45 10.59 -14.72
CA LYS A 293 -21.87 9.69 -15.79
C LYS A 293 -22.26 10.45 -17.07
N LYS A 294 -23.06 11.51 -16.96
CA LYS A 294 -23.45 12.34 -18.12
C LYS A 294 -22.28 13.10 -18.75
N LEU A 295 -21.27 13.45 -17.95
CA LEU A 295 -20.01 14.03 -18.44
C LEU A 295 -19.02 12.98 -18.96
N GLU A 296 -19.38 11.68 -18.91
CA GLU A 296 -18.53 10.56 -19.28
C GLU A 296 -17.19 10.53 -18.51
N LEU A 297 -17.21 10.93 -17.24
CA LEU A 297 -16.03 10.98 -16.37
C LEU A 297 -15.97 9.70 -15.52
N PRO A 298 -14.91 8.89 -15.63
CA PRO A 298 -14.69 7.76 -14.73
C PRO A 298 -14.38 8.24 -13.30
N TYR A 299 -14.97 7.59 -12.29
CA TYR A 299 -14.78 7.95 -10.88
C TYR A 299 -14.81 6.73 -9.97
N ARG A 300 -14.31 6.94 -8.75
CA ARG A 300 -14.49 6.05 -7.60
C ARG A 300 -15.12 6.83 -6.46
N VAL A 301 -15.91 6.14 -5.65
CA VAL A 301 -16.54 6.68 -4.44
C VAL A 301 -15.80 6.11 -3.24
N MET A 302 -15.21 6.99 -2.45
CA MET A 302 -14.42 6.68 -1.26
C MET A 302 -15.23 7.05 -0.01
N LEU A 303 -15.47 6.09 0.87
CA LEU A 303 -15.94 6.36 2.23
C LEU A 303 -14.75 6.82 3.08
N LEU A 304 -14.79 8.07 3.54
CA LEU A 304 -13.70 8.66 4.29
C LEU A 304 -13.61 8.07 5.70
N CYS A 305 -12.38 7.87 6.17
CA CYS A 305 -12.14 7.43 7.54
C CYS A 305 -12.34 8.56 8.55
N SER A 306 -12.40 8.22 9.83
CA SER A 306 -12.63 9.17 10.92
C SER A 306 -11.58 10.28 11.03
N GLY A 307 -10.35 10.07 10.57
CA GLY A 307 -9.29 11.09 10.57
C GLY A 307 -9.39 12.09 9.43
N ASP A 308 -9.98 11.68 8.30
CA ASP A 308 -9.96 12.43 7.04
C ASP A 308 -11.29 13.17 6.75
N MET A 309 -12.37 12.76 7.40
CA MET A 309 -13.68 13.42 7.24
C MET A 309 -13.77 14.81 7.89
N GLY A 310 -14.59 15.70 7.31
CA GLY A 310 -14.83 17.06 7.80
C GLY A 310 -15.35 17.12 9.25
N PHE A 311 -15.05 18.20 9.98
CA PHE A 311 -15.24 18.28 11.43
C PHE A 311 -16.68 18.06 11.90
N ALA A 312 -17.64 18.70 11.22
CA ALA A 312 -19.07 18.58 11.48
C ALA A 312 -19.73 17.37 10.80
N ALA A 313 -18.98 16.54 10.07
CA ALA A 313 -19.56 15.39 9.39
C ALA A 313 -19.71 14.18 10.33
N GLN A 314 -20.77 13.41 10.12
CA GLN A 314 -20.97 12.08 10.69
C GLN A 314 -20.60 10.96 9.72
N ARG A 315 -20.73 11.22 8.41
CA ARG A 315 -20.24 10.38 7.31
C ARG A 315 -19.83 11.30 6.16
N THR A 316 -18.82 10.90 5.38
CA THR A 316 -18.42 11.63 4.17
C THR A 316 -18.04 10.64 3.09
N TYR A 317 -18.58 10.86 1.89
CA TYR A 317 -18.09 10.26 0.67
C TYR A 317 -17.27 11.28 -0.09
N ASP A 318 -16.10 10.88 -0.57
CA ASP A 318 -15.36 11.61 -1.59
C ASP A 318 -15.54 10.90 -2.93
N ILE A 319 -15.75 11.68 -4.00
CA ILE A 319 -15.91 11.15 -5.35
C ILE A 319 -14.70 11.61 -6.15
N GLU A 320 -13.74 10.70 -6.29
CA GLU A 320 -12.47 10.98 -6.90
C GLU A 320 -12.47 10.53 -8.36
N LYS A 321 -11.82 11.30 -9.23
CA LYS A 321 -11.55 10.86 -10.60
C LYS A 321 -10.77 9.55 -10.54
N SER A 322 -11.27 8.53 -11.21
CA SER A 322 -10.60 7.23 -11.26
C SER A 322 -9.37 7.34 -12.17
N GLU A 323 -8.21 7.67 -11.60
CA GLU A 323 -6.96 7.37 -12.26
C GLU A 323 -6.66 5.89 -12.08
N GLU A 324 -6.87 5.11 -13.14
CA GLU A 324 -6.23 3.81 -13.23
C GLU A 324 -4.72 4.06 -13.22
N ILE A 325 -4.07 3.49 -12.20
CA ILE A 325 -2.61 3.35 -12.13
C ILE A 325 -2.21 2.68 -13.44
N LYS A 326 -1.49 3.39 -14.30
CA LYS A 326 -0.95 2.85 -15.54
C LYS A 326 0.52 2.56 -15.28
N MET A 327 0.90 1.28 -15.31
CA MET A 327 2.22 0.83 -14.88
C MET A 327 3.06 0.39 -16.07
N LYS A 328 4.16 1.09 -16.31
CA LYS A 328 5.26 0.55 -17.11
C LYS A 328 6.22 -0.19 -16.19
N VAL A 329 6.51 -1.44 -16.50
CA VAL A 329 7.29 -2.33 -15.64
C VAL A 329 8.53 -2.81 -16.37
N LEU A 330 9.68 -2.79 -15.68
CA LEU A 330 10.91 -3.42 -16.14
C LEU A 330 11.22 -4.66 -15.29
N VAL A 331 11.30 -5.83 -15.90
CA VAL A 331 11.76 -7.07 -15.26
C VAL A 331 13.24 -7.29 -15.58
N ILE A 332 14.06 -7.52 -14.55
CA ILE A 332 15.48 -7.82 -14.70
C ILE A 332 15.71 -9.32 -14.55
N GLY A 333 16.35 -9.93 -15.55
CA GLY A 333 16.76 -11.33 -15.60
C GLY A 333 16.43 -12.00 -16.94
N SER A 334 16.70 -13.30 -17.05
CA SER A 334 16.62 -14.05 -18.32
C SER A 334 16.34 -15.55 -18.15
N GLY A 335 16.04 -16.00 -16.93
CA GLY A 335 15.72 -17.38 -16.61
C GLY A 335 14.23 -17.70 -16.73
N GLY A 336 13.87 -18.94 -16.35
CA GLY A 336 12.48 -19.40 -16.39
C GLY A 336 11.61 -18.64 -15.40
N ARG A 337 12.20 -18.18 -14.30
CA ARG A 337 11.53 -17.39 -13.26
C ARG A 337 11.05 -16.06 -13.82
N GLU A 338 11.92 -15.35 -14.53
CA GLU A 338 11.53 -14.08 -15.17
C GLU A 338 10.51 -14.31 -16.27
N HIS A 339 10.59 -15.41 -17.02
CA HIS A 339 9.54 -15.78 -17.97
C HIS A 339 8.19 -15.95 -17.27
N ALA A 340 8.13 -16.68 -16.15
CA ALA A 340 6.90 -16.88 -15.38
C ALA A 340 6.38 -15.58 -14.75
N LEU A 341 7.28 -14.69 -14.30
CA LEU A 341 6.93 -13.36 -13.82
C LEU A 341 6.31 -12.52 -14.95
N LEU A 342 6.91 -12.48 -16.13
CA LEU A 342 6.36 -11.77 -17.28
C LEU A 342 4.96 -12.30 -17.65
N TRP A 343 4.80 -13.63 -17.68
CA TRP A 343 3.52 -14.28 -17.95
C TRP A 343 2.45 -13.88 -16.92
N ALA A 344 2.79 -13.84 -15.64
CA ALA A 344 1.86 -13.46 -14.58
C ALA A 344 1.55 -11.95 -14.59
N LEU A 345 2.56 -11.10 -14.77
CA LEU A 345 2.41 -9.64 -14.82
C LEU A 345 1.55 -9.20 -16.01
N LYS A 346 1.65 -9.89 -17.16
CA LYS A 346 0.86 -9.59 -18.36
C LYS A 346 -0.65 -9.73 -18.17
N LYS A 347 -1.09 -10.43 -17.11
CA LYS A 347 -2.51 -10.57 -16.75
C LYS A 347 -3.07 -9.35 -16.02
N SER A 348 -2.21 -8.46 -15.53
CA SER A 348 -2.64 -7.32 -14.73
C SER A 348 -3.36 -6.27 -15.59
N PRO A 349 -4.56 -5.81 -15.20
CA PRO A 349 -5.27 -4.77 -15.94
C PRO A 349 -4.61 -3.38 -15.82
N ILE A 350 -3.70 -3.19 -14.85
CA ILE A 350 -2.99 -1.92 -14.67
C ILE A 350 -1.65 -1.85 -15.43
N LEU A 351 -1.22 -2.95 -16.06
CA LEU A 351 -0.01 -2.98 -16.87
C LEU A 351 -0.24 -2.27 -18.21
N THR A 352 0.64 -1.33 -18.58
CA THR A 352 0.62 -0.67 -19.89
C THR A 352 1.72 -1.16 -20.82
N GLU A 353 2.95 -1.22 -20.32
CA GLU A 353 4.11 -1.69 -21.06
C GLU A 353 4.97 -2.56 -20.14
N LEU A 354 5.45 -3.66 -20.68
CA LEU A 354 6.30 -4.61 -19.97
C LEU A 354 7.61 -4.76 -20.72
N TYR A 355 8.69 -4.41 -20.04
CA TYR A 355 10.05 -4.51 -20.53
C TYR A 355 10.78 -5.63 -19.80
N VAL A 356 11.76 -6.23 -20.47
CA VAL A 356 12.65 -7.22 -19.85
C VAL A 356 14.08 -7.04 -20.33
N THR A 357 15.02 -7.19 -19.41
CA THR A 357 16.45 -7.12 -19.73
C THR A 357 17.30 -8.05 -18.84
N PRO A 358 18.30 -8.77 -19.39
CA PRO A 358 18.53 -8.94 -20.82
C PRO A 358 17.43 -9.80 -21.48
N GLY A 359 16.66 -10.57 -20.70
CA GLY A 359 15.62 -11.45 -21.19
C GLY A 359 16.12 -12.52 -22.17
N ARG A 360 15.19 -13.15 -22.88
CA ARG A 360 15.46 -14.09 -23.98
C ARG A 360 14.46 -13.88 -25.11
N GLN A 361 14.81 -14.32 -26.31
CA GLN A 361 13.92 -14.21 -27.49
C GLN A 361 12.53 -14.81 -27.26
N ALA A 362 12.42 -15.89 -26.49
CA ALA A 362 11.14 -16.51 -26.14
C ALA A 362 10.23 -15.62 -25.27
N MET A 363 10.77 -14.54 -24.67
CA MET A 363 10.01 -13.61 -23.83
C MET A 363 9.41 -12.45 -24.63
N LYS A 364 9.73 -12.32 -25.93
CA LYS A 364 9.28 -11.20 -26.78
C LYS A 364 7.76 -11.09 -26.86
N ASP A 365 7.06 -12.22 -26.83
CA ASP A 365 5.60 -12.25 -26.89
C ASP A 365 4.95 -11.80 -25.57
N LEU A 366 5.72 -11.77 -24.48
CA LEU A 366 5.27 -11.29 -23.18
C LEU A 366 5.68 -9.84 -22.92
N GLY A 367 6.90 -9.44 -23.25
CA GLY A 367 7.40 -8.08 -23.07
C GLY A 367 8.47 -7.67 -24.07
N THR A 368 8.73 -6.36 -24.13
CA THR A 368 9.74 -5.77 -25.00
C THR A 368 11.13 -6.06 -24.44
N LEU A 369 11.95 -6.78 -25.19
CA LEU A 369 13.37 -6.97 -24.88
C LEU A 369 14.12 -5.65 -25.08
N VAL A 370 14.92 -5.27 -24.08
CA VAL A 370 15.75 -4.06 -24.14
C VAL A 370 17.19 -4.38 -23.79
N ASP A 371 18.10 -3.72 -24.51
CA ASP A 371 19.53 -3.86 -24.32
C ASP A 371 19.99 -2.84 -23.28
N VAL A 372 20.06 -3.30 -22.02
CA VAL A 372 20.47 -2.50 -20.87
C VAL A 372 21.46 -3.33 -20.07
N ASN A 373 22.62 -2.74 -19.77
CA ASN A 373 23.62 -3.43 -18.96
C ASN A 373 23.19 -3.43 -17.49
N ILE A 374 22.69 -4.58 -17.03
CA ILE A 374 22.21 -4.76 -15.65
C ILE A 374 23.31 -4.69 -14.59
N GLN A 375 24.58 -4.78 -14.99
CA GLN A 375 25.73 -4.61 -14.09
C GLN A 375 26.10 -3.13 -13.88
N ASN A 376 25.50 -2.23 -14.66
CA ASN A 376 25.72 -0.80 -14.55
C ASN A 376 24.42 -0.12 -14.13
N SER A 377 24.30 0.23 -12.85
CA SER A 377 23.10 0.86 -12.31
C SER A 377 22.74 2.18 -12.98
N VAL A 378 23.74 2.91 -13.50
CA VAL A 378 23.52 4.15 -14.27
C VAL A 378 22.74 3.87 -15.55
N ASP A 379 23.07 2.80 -16.26
CA ASP A 379 22.40 2.44 -17.52
C ASP A 379 20.94 2.06 -17.27
N VAL A 380 20.68 1.29 -16.20
CA VAL A 380 19.32 0.90 -15.79
C VAL A 380 18.51 2.11 -15.36
N THR A 381 19.08 3.00 -14.55
CA THR A 381 18.42 4.24 -14.09
C THR A 381 18.08 5.16 -15.26
N GLN A 382 19.01 5.35 -16.20
CA GLN A 382 18.77 6.18 -17.38
C GLN A 382 17.67 5.60 -18.27
N PHE A 383 17.66 4.28 -18.46
CA PHE A 383 16.57 3.61 -19.17
C PHE A 383 15.23 3.86 -18.46
N CYS A 384 15.17 3.64 -17.15
CA CYS A 384 13.95 3.81 -16.36
C CYS A 384 13.40 5.22 -16.46
N LYS A 385 14.26 6.24 -16.36
CA LYS A 385 13.86 7.65 -16.50
C LYS A 385 13.39 8.00 -17.91
N ARG A 386 14.05 7.48 -18.94
CA ARG A 386 13.70 7.76 -20.33
C ARG A 386 12.34 7.16 -20.71
N GLU A 387 12.11 5.90 -20.33
CA GLU A 387 10.88 5.19 -20.68
C GLU A 387 9.73 5.44 -19.70
N ASN A 388 9.98 6.16 -18.60
CA ASN A 388 9.07 6.39 -17.47
C ASN A 388 8.61 5.06 -16.84
N ILE A 389 9.58 4.24 -16.42
CA ILE A 389 9.32 2.99 -15.70
C ILE A 389 8.85 3.32 -14.29
N GLU A 390 7.67 2.81 -13.94
CA GLU A 390 7.02 3.03 -12.63
C GLU A 390 7.42 1.97 -11.61
N LEU A 391 7.78 0.76 -12.06
CA LEU A 391 8.23 -0.32 -11.20
C LEU A 391 9.32 -1.16 -11.87
N VAL A 392 10.40 -1.42 -11.14
CA VAL A 392 11.43 -2.39 -11.51
C VAL A 392 11.29 -3.64 -10.66
N VAL A 393 11.26 -4.82 -11.29
CA VAL A 393 11.20 -6.13 -10.62
C VAL A 393 12.52 -6.84 -10.85
N ILE A 394 13.32 -7.05 -9.79
CA ILE A 394 14.62 -7.73 -9.90
C ILE A 394 14.43 -9.22 -9.62
N GLY A 395 14.65 -10.04 -10.65
CA GLY A 395 14.57 -11.49 -10.56
C GLY A 395 15.80 -12.16 -9.92
N PRO A 396 17.03 -11.96 -10.47
CA PRO A 396 18.23 -12.59 -9.97
C PRO A 396 18.82 -11.90 -8.74
N GLU A 397 19.58 -12.66 -7.97
CA GLU A 397 20.22 -12.25 -6.73
C GLU A 397 21.38 -11.27 -6.93
N GLN A 398 22.16 -11.42 -8.00
CA GLN A 398 23.40 -10.64 -8.19
C GLN A 398 23.15 -9.13 -8.27
N PRO A 399 22.20 -8.61 -9.08
CA PRO A 399 21.95 -7.16 -9.10
C PRO A 399 21.46 -6.59 -7.77
N ILE A 400 20.80 -7.41 -6.94
CA ILE A 400 20.36 -6.99 -5.60
C ILE A 400 21.57 -6.83 -4.68
N ILE A 401 22.52 -7.77 -4.76
CA ILE A 401 23.77 -7.75 -3.99
C ILE A 401 24.69 -6.60 -4.44
N ASP A 402 24.69 -6.30 -5.74
CA ASP A 402 25.46 -5.19 -6.30
C ASP A 402 24.86 -3.82 -5.93
N GLY A 403 23.66 -3.77 -5.36
CA GLY A 403 23.01 -2.55 -4.86
C GLY A 403 22.13 -1.83 -5.86
N LEU A 404 21.75 -2.48 -6.96
CA LEU A 404 20.90 -1.87 -7.99
C LEU A 404 19.56 -1.36 -7.44
N ALA A 405 18.97 -2.08 -6.48
CA ALA A 405 17.72 -1.66 -5.84
C ALA A 405 17.88 -0.32 -5.09
N ASP A 406 18.99 -0.16 -4.36
CA ASP A 406 19.25 1.05 -3.58
C ASP A 406 19.48 2.27 -4.50
N ASP A 407 20.23 2.08 -5.59
CA ASP A 407 20.51 3.12 -6.59
C ASP A 407 19.22 3.62 -7.27
N LEU A 408 18.33 2.71 -7.66
CA LEU A 408 17.06 3.06 -8.30
C LEU A 408 16.11 3.77 -7.34
N VAL A 409 16.03 3.31 -6.08
CA VAL A 409 15.19 3.94 -5.05
C VAL A 409 15.69 5.35 -4.72
N ALA A 410 17.01 5.56 -4.67
CA ALA A 410 17.61 6.89 -4.47
C ALA A 410 17.20 7.89 -5.56
N GLU A 411 16.88 7.40 -6.76
CA GLU A 411 16.42 8.19 -7.90
C GLU A 411 14.90 8.31 -8.01
N GLY A 412 14.16 7.83 -7.00
CA GLY A 412 12.71 7.92 -6.89
C GLY A 412 11.95 6.88 -7.73
N ILE A 413 12.60 5.80 -8.15
CA ILE A 413 11.98 4.70 -8.92
C ILE A 413 11.53 3.61 -7.95
N ASN A 414 10.28 3.13 -8.06
CA ASN A 414 9.84 2.00 -7.24
C ASN A 414 10.55 0.72 -7.66
N VAL A 415 11.01 -0.05 -6.68
CA VAL A 415 11.68 -1.34 -6.92
C VAL A 415 11.05 -2.42 -6.06
N PHE A 416 10.67 -3.53 -6.70
CA PHE A 416 10.34 -4.78 -6.01
C PHE A 416 11.61 -5.63 -5.88
N ALA A 417 12.40 -5.31 -4.87
CA ALA A 417 13.59 -6.06 -4.44
C ALA A 417 14.04 -5.53 -3.07
N PRO A 418 14.76 -6.35 -2.27
CA PRO A 418 15.38 -5.87 -1.04
C PRO A 418 16.56 -4.94 -1.32
N SER A 419 16.98 -4.19 -0.31
CA SER A 419 18.23 -3.42 -0.34
C SER A 419 19.46 -4.32 -0.31
N GLN A 420 20.62 -3.80 -0.73
CA GLN A 420 21.91 -4.48 -0.60
C GLN A 420 22.17 -4.93 0.83
N ALA A 421 21.81 -4.10 1.81
CA ALA A 421 22.02 -4.41 3.22
C ALA A 421 21.23 -5.65 3.67
N THR A 422 20.00 -5.82 3.16
CA THR A 422 19.16 -6.98 3.48
C THR A 422 19.41 -8.19 2.57
N ALA A 423 20.01 -7.97 1.39
CA ALA A 423 20.47 -9.02 0.49
C ALA A 423 21.52 -9.95 1.13
N LYS A 424 22.20 -9.48 2.18
CA LYS A 424 23.10 -10.29 3.04
C LYS A 424 22.43 -11.54 3.62
N LEU A 425 21.10 -11.58 3.72
CA LEU A 425 20.39 -12.79 4.13
C LEU A 425 20.70 -14.00 3.20
N GLU A 426 20.81 -13.76 1.89
CA GLU A 426 21.21 -14.78 0.91
C GLU A 426 22.72 -14.76 0.66
N GLY A 427 23.32 -13.55 0.59
CA GLY A 427 24.73 -13.38 0.27
C GLY A 427 25.71 -13.86 1.33
N SER A 428 25.30 -13.97 2.61
CA SER A 428 26.14 -14.47 3.70
C SER A 428 25.33 -15.37 4.62
N LYS A 429 25.62 -16.67 4.57
CA LYS A 429 24.99 -17.64 5.46
C LYS A 429 25.36 -17.37 6.92
N SER A 430 26.58 -16.91 7.22
CA SER A 430 27.00 -16.58 8.58
C SER A 430 26.25 -15.38 9.15
N PHE A 431 25.94 -14.38 8.32
CA PHE A 431 25.04 -13.28 8.69
C PHE A 431 23.64 -13.79 9.06
N THR A 432 23.02 -14.61 8.22
CA THR A 432 21.69 -15.20 8.49
C THR A 432 21.69 -16.03 9.76
N LYS A 433 22.72 -16.85 9.96
CA LYS A 433 22.84 -17.70 11.14
C LYS A 433 23.07 -16.89 12.40
N GLY A 434 23.86 -15.81 12.33
CA GLY A 434 24.04 -14.84 13.40
C GLY A 434 22.74 -14.12 13.77
N LEU A 435 21.95 -13.71 12.77
CA LEU A 435 20.62 -13.15 12.95
C LEU A 435 19.69 -14.13 13.67
N CYS A 436 19.70 -15.40 13.24
CA CYS A 436 18.88 -16.44 13.85
C CYS A 436 19.21 -16.64 15.33
N LYS A 437 20.51 -16.70 15.66
CA LYS A 437 20.97 -16.83 17.04
C LYS A 437 20.55 -15.64 17.90
N ARG A 438 20.66 -14.41 17.38
CA ARG A 438 20.34 -13.17 18.12
C ARG A 438 18.84 -13.01 18.38
N TYR A 439 18.00 -13.38 17.43
CA TYR A 439 16.55 -13.19 17.50
C TYR A 439 15.77 -14.47 17.84
N GLY A 440 16.46 -15.56 18.13
CA GLY A 440 15.83 -16.83 18.52
C GLY A 440 15.04 -17.50 17.39
N ILE A 441 15.45 -17.29 16.13
CA ILE A 441 14.82 -17.93 14.96
C ILE A 441 15.27 -19.40 14.90
N PRO A 442 14.35 -20.38 14.85
CA PRO A 442 14.71 -21.79 14.76
C PRO A 442 15.51 -22.10 13.50
N THR A 443 16.72 -22.63 13.66
CA THR A 443 17.59 -23.09 12.58
C THR A 443 18.46 -24.25 13.07
N ALA A 444 19.20 -24.90 12.16
CA ALA A 444 20.20 -25.89 12.50
C ALA A 444 21.27 -25.30 13.44
N LYS A 445 21.68 -26.04 14.47
CA LYS A 445 22.90 -25.75 15.22
C LYS A 445 24.07 -25.64 14.24
N TYR A 446 24.90 -24.62 14.41
CA TYR A 446 25.99 -24.32 13.51
C TYR A 446 27.17 -23.70 14.26
N GLU A 447 28.34 -23.74 13.62
CA GLU A 447 29.49 -22.88 13.94
C GLU A 447 30.20 -22.47 12.65
N CYS A 448 30.82 -21.29 12.63
CA CYS A 448 31.50 -20.74 11.46
C CYS A 448 33.03 -20.82 11.63
N PHE A 449 33.74 -21.09 10.52
CA PHE A 449 35.19 -21.23 10.53
C PHE A 449 35.83 -20.58 9.30
N VAL A 450 36.96 -19.91 9.54
CA VAL A 450 37.88 -19.41 8.50
C VAL A 450 39.23 -20.14 8.52
N ASP A 451 39.46 -20.98 9.53
CA ASP A 451 40.68 -21.76 9.72
C ASP A 451 40.37 -23.26 9.64
N GLU A 452 41.10 -23.96 8.78
CA GLU A 452 40.96 -25.39 8.53
C GLU A 452 41.17 -26.22 9.80
N GLY A 453 42.20 -25.89 10.59
CA GLY A 453 42.54 -26.63 11.81
C GLY A 453 41.43 -26.55 12.85
N LEU A 454 40.92 -25.35 13.10
CA LEU A 454 39.80 -25.12 14.02
C LEU A 454 38.52 -25.81 13.53
N ALA A 455 38.25 -25.82 12.23
CA ALA A 455 37.10 -26.52 11.65
C ALA A 455 37.20 -28.04 11.86
N LYS A 456 38.37 -28.64 11.58
CA LYS A 456 38.62 -30.07 11.78
C LYS A 456 38.56 -30.47 13.25
N ASP A 457 39.08 -29.63 14.15
CA ASP A 457 38.99 -29.85 15.60
C ASP A 457 37.55 -29.75 16.11
N PHE A 458 36.73 -28.86 15.53
CA PHE A 458 35.30 -28.81 15.85
C PHE A 458 34.57 -30.09 15.43
N VAL A 459 34.85 -30.62 14.24
CA VAL A 459 34.31 -31.92 13.80
C VAL A 459 34.70 -33.05 14.76
N ARG A 460 35.97 -33.10 15.20
CA ARG A 460 36.45 -34.09 16.19
C ARG A 460 35.84 -33.92 17.59
N SER A 461 35.36 -32.73 17.93
CA SER A 461 34.84 -32.42 19.26
C SER A 461 33.47 -33.04 19.57
N ASP A 462 32.82 -33.68 18.60
CA ASP A 462 31.49 -34.31 18.70
C ASP A 462 30.36 -33.35 19.16
N LYS A 463 30.59 -32.03 19.09
CA LYS A 463 29.57 -31.01 19.39
C LYS A 463 28.38 -31.07 18.42
N ILE A 464 28.64 -31.45 17.18
CA ILE A 464 27.64 -31.79 16.16
C ILE A 464 27.90 -33.24 15.73
N LYS A 465 26.85 -34.07 15.75
CA LYS A 465 26.96 -35.49 15.41
C LYS A 465 26.80 -35.70 13.90
N PHE A 466 27.43 -36.76 13.39
CA PHE A 466 27.20 -37.23 12.03
C PHE A 466 25.78 -37.80 11.82
N PRO A 467 25.20 -37.65 10.62
CA PRO A 467 25.72 -36.85 9.51
C PRO A 467 25.70 -35.34 9.83
N LEU A 468 26.64 -34.59 9.27
CA LEU A 468 26.73 -33.12 9.40
C LEU A 468 26.78 -32.47 8.01
N VAL A 469 26.56 -31.16 7.94
CA VAL A 469 26.55 -30.42 6.67
C VAL A 469 27.65 -29.36 6.67
N VAL A 470 28.52 -29.37 5.67
CA VAL A 470 29.53 -28.34 5.43
C VAL A 470 29.05 -27.44 4.30
N LYS A 471 28.98 -26.13 4.55
CA LYS A 471 28.49 -25.14 3.58
C LYS A 471 29.50 -24.01 3.38
N ALA A 472 29.68 -23.58 2.14
CA ALA A 472 30.36 -22.34 1.83
C ALA A 472 29.51 -21.14 2.27
N ASN A 473 30.11 -20.08 2.83
CA ASN A 473 29.38 -18.92 3.34
C ASN A 473 28.67 -18.13 2.23
N GLY A 474 29.39 -17.83 1.15
CA GLY A 474 28.90 -17.00 0.04
C GLY A 474 27.99 -17.74 -0.95
N ILE A 475 27.73 -17.08 -2.09
CA ILE A 475 26.91 -17.65 -3.17
C ILE A 475 27.74 -18.65 -3.97
N ALA A 476 27.27 -19.90 -4.00
CA ALA A 476 27.91 -21.01 -4.69
C ALA A 476 26.94 -21.74 -5.63
N ALA A 477 25.91 -21.05 -6.15
CA ALA A 477 24.92 -21.58 -7.09
C ALA A 477 24.30 -22.95 -6.68
N GLY A 478 24.07 -23.15 -5.38
CA GLY A 478 23.54 -24.42 -4.82
C GLY A 478 24.55 -25.58 -4.74
N LYS A 479 25.79 -25.40 -5.20
CA LYS A 479 26.85 -26.42 -5.20
C LYS A 479 27.67 -26.47 -3.92
N GLY A 480 27.78 -25.35 -3.21
CA GLY A 480 28.59 -25.23 -1.98
C GLY A 480 27.96 -25.84 -0.73
N VAL A 481 27.24 -26.96 -0.84
CA VAL A 481 26.59 -27.67 0.29
C VAL A 481 26.91 -29.16 0.19
N MET A 482 27.67 -29.66 1.16
CA MET A 482 28.08 -31.07 1.24
C MET A 482 27.55 -31.72 2.52
N ILE A 483 26.83 -32.84 2.37
CA ILE A 483 26.39 -33.67 3.49
C ILE A 483 27.47 -34.72 3.72
N CYS A 484 28.04 -34.74 4.93
CA CYS A 484 29.13 -35.62 5.30
C CYS A 484 28.62 -36.64 6.31
N CYS A 485 28.72 -37.92 5.97
CA CYS A 485 28.30 -39.04 6.81
C CYS A 485 29.42 -39.54 7.72
N ALA A 486 30.66 -39.15 7.45
CA ALA A 486 31.85 -39.55 8.20
C ALA A 486 32.91 -38.43 8.25
N GLU A 487 33.86 -38.58 9.19
CA GLU A 487 34.91 -37.58 9.45
C GLU A 487 35.78 -37.29 8.23
N ASN A 488 36.18 -38.32 7.50
CA ASN A 488 36.97 -38.19 6.28
C ASN A 488 36.25 -37.36 5.20
N GLU A 489 34.93 -37.56 5.03
CA GLU A 489 34.13 -36.78 4.09
C GLU A 489 34.04 -35.31 4.54
N ALA A 490 33.87 -35.06 5.83
CA ALA A 490 33.85 -33.70 6.39
C ALA A 490 35.19 -32.99 6.20
N PHE A 491 36.32 -33.69 6.41
CA PHE A 491 37.65 -33.11 6.20
C PHE A 491 37.91 -32.79 4.73
N SER A 492 37.56 -33.69 3.81
CA SER A 492 37.66 -33.40 2.38
C SER A 492 36.79 -32.22 1.97
N ALA A 493 35.58 -32.08 2.54
CA ALA A 493 34.72 -30.94 2.28
C ALA A 493 35.30 -29.61 2.80
N ILE A 494 35.91 -29.63 3.99
CA ILE A 494 36.61 -28.48 4.58
C ILE A 494 37.80 -28.07 3.71
N ASP A 495 38.60 -29.05 3.25
CA ASP A 495 39.80 -28.80 2.45
C ASP A 495 39.46 -28.21 1.07
N SER A 496 38.46 -28.78 0.38
CA SER A 496 37.97 -28.26 -0.91
C SER A 496 37.54 -26.79 -0.80
N MET A 497 36.88 -26.42 0.30
CA MET A 497 36.36 -25.07 0.50
C MET A 497 37.42 -24.07 0.98
N LEU A 498 38.14 -24.36 2.08
CA LEU A 498 39.06 -23.41 2.73
C LEU A 498 40.48 -23.42 2.14
N VAL A 499 40.95 -24.57 1.65
CA VAL A 499 42.35 -24.74 1.19
C VAL A 499 42.43 -24.66 -0.33
N GLU A 500 41.64 -25.47 -1.02
CA GLU A 500 41.63 -25.54 -2.49
C GLU A 500 40.88 -24.34 -3.11
N LYS A 501 40.10 -23.61 -2.30
CA LYS A 501 39.30 -22.46 -2.70
C LYS A 501 38.42 -22.74 -3.92
N GLU A 502 37.80 -23.92 -3.97
CA GLU A 502 36.98 -24.37 -5.10
C GLU A 502 35.85 -23.38 -5.44
N PHE A 503 35.37 -22.63 -4.44
CA PHE A 503 34.30 -21.64 -4.57
C PHE A 503 34.77 -20.17 -4.52
N GLY A 504 36.08 -19.91 -4.67
CA GLY A 504 36.66 -18.56 -4.62
C GLY A 504 36.39 -17.85 -3.30
N GLU A 505 36.04 -16.55 -3.36
CA GLU A 505 35.73 -15.73 -2.16
C GLU A 505 34.56 -16.30 -1.33
N SER A 506 33.61 -16.99 -1.97
CA SER A 506 32.46 -17.60 -1.28
C SER A 506 32.87 -18.73 -0.31
N GLY A 507 34.07 -19.29 -0.46
CA GLY A 507 34.61 -20.37 0.35
C GLY A 507 35.59 -19.95 1.45
N GLU A 508 35.88 -18.65 1.63
CA GLU A 508 36.85 -18.16 2.65
C GLU A 508 36.35 -18.31 4.09
N GLU A 509 35.04 -18.47 4.24
CA GLU A 509 34.40 -18.87 5.48
C GLU A 509 33.47 -20.05 5.18
N ILE A 510 33.48 -21.06 6.05
CA ILE A 510 32.57 -22.20 5.99
C ILE A 510 31.69 -22.27 7.23
N ILE A 511 30.57 -22.95 7.09
CA ILE A 511 29.62 -23.21 8.16
C ILE A 511 29.45 -24.72 8.28
N ILE A 512 29.64 -25.22 9.50
CA ILE A 512 29.41 -26.63 9.83
C ILE A 512 28.12 -26.70 10.64
N GLU A 513 27.13 -27.44 10.13
CA GLU A 513 25.77 -27.48 10.68
C GLU A 513 25.32 -28.90 11.03
N GLU A 514 24.39 -29.01 11.97
CA GLU A 514 23.68 -30.26 12.21
C GLU A 514 22.83 -30.65 10.99
N PHE A 515 22.81 -31.94 10.68
CA PHE A 515 21.90 -32.47 9.67
C PHE A 515 20.48 -32.53 10.23
N LEU A 516 19.56 -31.82 9.58
CA LEU A 516 18.15 -31.82 9.95
C LEU A 516 17.40 -32.91 9.20
N ILE A 517 16.50 -33.61 9.91
CA ILE A 517 15.65 -34.67 9.35
C ILE A 517 14.20 -34.19 9.42
N GLY A 518 13.55 -34.14 8.27
CA GLY A 518 12.17 -33.70 8.14
C GLY A 518 11.73 -33.64 6.68
N GLU A 519 10.65 -32.90 6.45
CA GLU A 519 10.19 -32.59 5.09
C GLU A 519 10.67 -31.20 4.67
N GLU A 520 11.36 -31.12 3.52
CA GLU A 520 11.79 -29.84 2.95
C GLU A 520 10.62 -29.10 2.29
N VAL A 521 10.50 -27.81 2.58
CA VAL A 521 9.47 -26.91 2.03
C VAL A 521 10.09 -25.55 1.71
N SER A 522 9.76 -25.01 0.54
CA SER A 522 10.06 -23.64 0.15
C SER A 522 8.87 -22.74 0.47
N PHE A 523 9.04 -21.81 1.41
CA PHE A 523 8.01 -20.89 1.87
C PHE A 523 8.27 -19.48 1.36
N PHE A 524 7.30 -18.89 0.66
CA PHE A 524 7.40 -17.55 0.10
C PHE A 524 6.49 -16.58 0.84
N ALA A 525 7.05 -15.46 1.27
CA ALA A 525 6.29 -14.37 1.88
C ALA A 525 6.63 -13.04 1.21
N LEU A 526 5.62 -12.22 0.94
CA LEU A 526 5.81 -10.80 0.68
C LEU A 526 6.08 -10.11 2.02
N VAL A 527 7.16 -9.34 2.06
CA VAL A 527 7.56 -8.59 3.26
C VAL A 527 7.72 -7.13 2.87
N ASP A 528 7.07 -6.28 3.65
CA ASP A 528 7.11 -4.83 3.54
C ASP A 528 7.33 -4.23 4.95
N GLY A 529 8.60 -4.09 5.32
CA GLY A 529 9.01 -3.73 6.66
C GLY A 529 8.55 -4.76 7.68
N LEU A 530 7.55 -4.43 8.49
CA LEU A 530 6.96 -5.34 9.50
C LEU A 530 5.77 -6.14 8.98
N LYS A 531 5.18 -5.75 7.85
CA LYS A 531 4.04 -6.47 7.29
C LYS A 531 4.52 -7.68 6.52
N VAL A 532 3.91 -8.84 6.81
CA VAL A 532 4.25 -10.12 6.21
C VAL A 532 2.96 -10.75 5.68
N VAL A 533 2.98 -11.18 4.42
CA VAL A 533 1.86 -11.89 3.78
C VAL A 533 2.39 -13.12 3.08
N THR A 534 1.81 -14.29 3.34
CA THR A 534 2.17 -15.53 2.64
C THR A 534 1.85 -15.37 1.16
N LEU A 535 2.83 -15.66 0.30
CA LEU A 535 2.67 -15.68 -1.15
C LEU A 535 2.33 -17.07 -1.66
N GLY A 536 2.91 -18.10 -1.04
CA GLY A 536 2.69 -19.49 -1.41
C GLY A 536 3.77 -20.42 -0.85
N CYS A 537 3.54 -21.72 -1.02
CA CYS A 537 4.50 -22.76 -0.66
C CYS A 537 4.75 -23.64 -1.87
N ALA A 538 5.96 -24.14 -2.00
CA ALA A 538 6.32 -25.15 -2.98
C ALA A 538 7.25 -26.19 -2.34
N LYS A 539 7.35 -27.34 -2.98
CA LYS A 539 8.42 -28.31 -2.72
C LYS A 539 9.30 -28.38 -3.95
N ASP A 540 10.59 -28.18 -3.77
CA ASP A 540 11.59 -28.22 -4.83
C ASP A 540 12.33 -29.55 -4.84
N TYR A 541 12.97 -29.85 -5.97
CA TYR A 541 13.73 -31.08 -6.18
C TYR A 541 15.17 -30.72 -6.58
N LYS A 542 16.04 -30.50 -5.58
CA LYS A 542 17.41 -30.01 -5.80
C LYS A 542 18.34 -31.02 -6.46
N ARG A 543 18.17 -32.31 -6.21
CA ARG A 543 19.07 -33.37 -6.69
C ARG A 543 18.85 -33.65 -8.17
N VAL A 544 19.95 -33.87 -8.92
CA VAL A 544 19.91 -34.06 -10.37
C VAL A 544 19.19 -35.34 -10.80
N ASN A 545 19.36 -36.43 -10.04
CA ASN A 545 18.76 -37.72 -10.35
C ASN A 545 17.51 -37.98 -9.48
N GLU A 546 16.74 -38.98 -9.91
CA GLU A 546 15.57 -39.47 -9.19
C GLU A 546 15.94 -40.01 -7.80
N ASN A 547 14.94 -40.15 -6.92
CA ASN A 547 15.09 -40.63 -5.54
C ASN A 547 16.06 -39.79 -4.69
N ASN A 548 16.25 -38.51 -5.07
CA ASN A 548 17.16 -37.57 -4.43
C ASN A 548 18.65 -37.98 -4.47
N GLU A 549 19.07 -38.59 -5.58
CA GLU A 549 20.46 -38.99 -5.80
C GLU A 549 21.26 -37.97 -6.65
N GLY A 550 22.59 -38.09 -6.62
CA GLY A 550 23.49 -37.25 -7.41
C GLY A 550 23.75 -35.87 -6.83
N GLN A 551 24.36 -34.98 -7.63
CA GLN A 551 24.77 -33.65 -7.20
C GLN A 551 23.56 -32.71 -6.96
N ASN A 552 23.75 -31.73 -6.07
CA ASN A 552 22.79 -30.63 -5.91
C ASN A 552 22.81 -29.72 -7.14
N THR A 553 21.63 -29.22 -7.50
CA THR A 553 21.39 -28.31 -8.61
C THR A 553 20.65 -27.07 -8.13
N GLY A 554 20.36 -26.14 -9.04
CA GLY A 554 19.43 -25.04 -8.76
C GLY A 554 17.96 -25.48 -8.65
N GLY A 555 17.65 -26.76 -8.90
CA GLY A 555 16.30 -27.35 -8.89
C GLY A 555 15.93 -27.98 -10.23
N MET A 556 15.57 -29.26 -10.21
CA MET A 556 15.11 -30.07 -11.36
C MET A 556 13.58 -30.10 -11.52
N GLY A 557 12.86 -29.48 -10.60
CA GLY A 557 11.41 -29.39 -10.64
C GLY A 557 10.86 -28.83 -9.34
N SER A 558 9.58 -28.48 -9.35
CA SER A 558 8.84 -28.08 -8.16
C SER A 558 7.37 -28.43 -8.29
N TYR A 559 6.66 -28.50 -7.17
CA TYR A 559 5.19 -28.46 -7.18
C TYR A 559 4.65 -27.54 -6.10
N SER A 560 3.46 -27.00 -6.33
CA SER A 560 2.71 -26.21 -5.36
C SER A 560 1.29 -26.78 -5.20
N SER A 561 0.82 -26.90 -3.97
CA SER A 561 -0.51 -27.45 -3.65
C SER A 561 -1.01 -26.92 -2.30
N PRO A 562 -2.33 -26.79 -2.07
CA PRO A 562 -2.88 -26.42 -0.77
C PRO A 562 -2.50 -27.39 0.38
N SER A 563 -2.12 -28.62 0.05
CA SER A 563 -1.83 -29.68 1.03
C SER A 563 -0.37 -29.74 1.49
N ILE A 564 0.53 -28.91 0.96
CA ILE A 564 1.98 -28.96 1.27
C ILE A 564 2.23 -28.73 2.77
N ILE A 565 1.59 -27.71 3.34
CA ILE A 565 1.63 -27.46 4.78
C ILE A 565 0.23 -27.18 5.30
N SER A 566 -0.02 -27.54 6.55
CA SER A 566 -1.25 -27.16 7.24
C SER A 566 -1.25 -25.67 7.56
N LYS A 567 -2.44 -25.06 7.70
CA LYS A 567 -2.58 -23.66 8.14
C LYS A 567 -1.94 -23.38 9.50
N ASP A 568 -1.94 -24.37 10.40
CA ASP A 568 -1.23 -24.28 11.69
C ASP A 568 0.30 -24.23 11.51
N MET A 569 0.84 -25.02 10.59
CA MET A 569 2.27 -24.98 10.27
C MET A 569 2.65 -23.65 9.60
N GLU A 570 1.83 -23.15 8.68
CA GLU A 570 2.01 -21.83 8.07
C GLU A 570 2.09 -20.73 9.14
N GLN A 571 1.15 -20.70 10.09
CA GLN A 571 1.18 -19.73 11.19
C GLN A 571 2.44 -19.86 12.05
N LYS A 572 2.90 -21.08 12.32
CA LYS A 572 4.16 -21.32 13.05
C LYS A 572 5.38 -20.81 12.29
N ILE A 573 5.43 -21.01 10.98
CA ILE A 573 6.50 -20.50 10.11
C ILE A 573 6.53 -18.97 10.16
N ILE A 574 5.37 -18.32 10.01
CA ILE A 574 5.27 -16.86 10.07
C ILE A 574 5.73 -16.35 11.44
N GLN A 575 5.18 -16.89 12.53
CA GLN A 575 5.43 -16.37 13.89
C GLN A 575 6.84 -16.64 14.40
N LYS A 576 7.45 -17.78 14.03
CA LYS A 576 8.75 -18.19 14.57
C LYS A 576 9.92 -17.88 13.64
N ILE A 577 9.69 -17.72 12.34
CA ILE A 577 10.76 -17.56 11.35
C ILE A 577 10.61 -16.25 10.59
N ILE A 578 9.51 -16.05 9.84
CA ILE A 578 9.41 -14.92 8.92
C ILE A 578 9.27 -13.58 9.66
N TYR A 579 8.33 -13.47 10.60
CA TYR A 579 8.07 -12.25 11.34
C TYR A 579 9.26 -11.84 12.22
N PRO A 580 9.91 -12.74 12.99
CA PRO A 580 11.12 -12.37 13.73
C PRO A 580 12.27 -11.91 12.83
N THR A 581 12.43 -12.48 11.64
CA THR A 581 13.41 -12.00 10.65
C THR A 581 13.07 -10.59 10.16
N ALA A 582 11.82 -10.34 9.78
CA ALA A 582 11.36 -9.02 9.36
C ALA A 582 11.56 -7.97 10.48
N GLN A 583 11.18 -8.31 11.70
CA GLN A 583 11.36 -7.48 12.89
C GLN A 583 12.85 -7.20 13.17
N ALA A 584 13.72 -8.19 12.99
CA ALA A 584 15.15 -8.03 13.19
C ALA A 584 15.74 -7.01 12.22
N LEU A 585 15.37 -7.10 10.94
CA LEU A 585 15.83 -6.20 9.89
C LEU A 585 15.33 -4.76 10.09
N VAL A 586 14.07 -4.60 10.52
CA VAL A 586 13.52 -3.29 10.90
C VAL A 586 14.29 -2.70 12.08
N ASN A 587 14.58 -3.50 13.11
CA ASN A 587 15.35 -3.05 14.29
C ASN A 587 16.81 -2.68 13.94
N MET A 588 17.35 -3.23 12.86
CA MET A 588 18.67 -2.89 12.33
C MET A 588 18.66 -1.63 11.44
N GLY A 589 17.50 -1.00 11.23
CA GLY A 589 17.35 0.18 10.38
C GLY A 589 17.32 -0.11 8.88
N THR A 590 17.19 -1.39 8.50
CA THR A 590 17.19 -1.84 7.10
C THR A 590 15.96 -2.70 6.84
N PRO A 591 14.75 -2.12 6.76
CA PRO A 591 13.52 -2.87 6.54
C PRO A 591 13.59 -3.67 5.22
N TYR A 592 13.13 -4.92 5.25
CA TYR A 592 13.06 -5.75 4.06
C TYR A 592 11.86 -5.33 3.18
N LYS A 593 12.08 -5.24 1.87
CA LYS A 593 11.03 -5.07 0.86
C LYS A 593 11.20 -6.11 -0.24
N GLY A 594 10.13 -6.82 -0.58
CA GLY A 594 10.12 -7.77 -1.69
C GLY A 594 9.58 -9.14 -1.28
N VAL A 595 10.00 -10.17 -2.00
CA VAL A 595 9.69 -11.56 -1.66
C VAL A 595 10.83 -12.15 -0.82
N LEU A 596 10.50 -12.69 0.34
CA LEU A 596 11.42 -13.47 1.16
C LEU A 596 11.09 -14.96 0.99
N PHE A 597 12.05 -15.69 0.43
CA PHE A 597 11.98 -17.14 0.29
C PHE A 597 12.76 -17.78 1.43
N ALA A 598 12.05 -18.44 2.35
CA ALA A 598 12.64 -19.32 3.35
C ALA A 598 12.67 -20.78 2.87
N GLY A 599 13.87 -21.35 2.74
CA GLY A 599 14.03 -22.80 2.65
C GLY A 599 13.91 -23.39 4.05
N LEU A 600 12.96 -24.31 4.26
CA LEU A 600 12.61 -24.82 5.58
C LEU A 600 12.73 -26.35 5.62
N MET A 601 13.09 -26.86 6.80
CA MET A 601 12.92 -28.25 7.17
C MET A 601 11.80 -28.35 8.21
N ILE A 602 10.74 -29.10 7.91
CA ILE A 602 9.65 -29.38 8.85
C ILE A 602 10.03 -30.60 9.67
N CYS A 603 10.63 -30.36 10.83
CA CYS A 603 11.06 -31.38 11.77
C CYS A 603 9.93 -31.76 12.74
N ARG A 604 10.11 -32.85 13.51
CA ARG A 604 9.17 -33.26 14.56
C ARG A 604 8.95 -32.18 15.63
N ASP A 605 9.95 -31.35 15.90
CA ASP A 605 9.92 -30.26 16.87
C ASP A 605 9.45 -28.91 16.29
N GLY A 606 9.12 -28.87 14.99
CA GLY A 606 8.62 -27.68 14.29
C GLY A 606 9.48 -27.27 13.09
N PRO A 607 9.15 -26.14 12.43
CA PRO A 607 9.89 -25.67 11.27
C PRO A 607 11.25 -25.10 11.70
N LYS A 608 12.29 -25.43 10.92
CA LYS A 608 13.64 -24.87 11.07
C LYS A 608 14.11 -24.28 9.75
N LEU A 609 14.71 -23.10 9.81
CA LEU A 609 15.28 -22.42 8.66
C LEU A 609 16.55 -23.13 8.18
N LEU A 610 16.59 -23.51 6.91
CA LEU A 610 17.79 -24.00 6.21
C LEU A 610 18.60 -22.82 5.66
N GLU A 611 17.94 -21.96 4.88
CA GLU A 611 18.53 -20.80 4.20
C GLU A 611 17.45 -19.78 3.82
N TYR A 612 17.88 -18.55 3.55
CA TYR A 612 17.05 -17.53 2.92
C TYR A 612 17.54 -17.27 1.50
N ASN A 613 16.58 -17.09 0.60
CA ASN A 613 16.78 -16.41 -0.67
C ASN A 613 15.98 -15.11 -0.65
N VAL A 614 16.57 -14.03 -1.15
CA VAL A 614 16.00 -12.67 -1.06
C VAL A 614 15.21 -12.25 -2.30
N ARG A 615 14.81 -13.25 -3.08
CA ARG A 615 14.15 -13.11 -4.38
C ARG A 615 13.29 -14.33 -4.68
N PHE A 616 12.56 -14.28 -5.78
CA PHE A 616 11.76 -15.40 -6.26
C PHE A 616 12.63 -16.66 -6.53
N GLY A 617 12.08 -17.84 -6.26
CA GLY A 617 12.75 -19.12 -6.47
C GLY A 617 12.67 -19.56 -7.94
N ASP A 618 13.58 -20.41 -8.37
CA ASP A 618 13.56 -21.02 -9.70
C ASP A 618 13.96 -22.49 -9.54
N PRO A 619 13.06 -23.48 -9.66
CA PRO A 619 11.79 -23.43 -10.41
C PRO A 619 10.50 -23.26 -9.59
N GLU A 620 10.55 -22.78 -8.35
CA GLU A 620 9.35 -22.66 -7.48
C GLU A 620 8.34 -21.61 -7.96
N THR A 621 8.83 -20.51 -8.52
CA THR A 621 7.95 -19.43 -9.03
C THR A 621 7.02 -19.94 -10.13
N GLN A 622 7.53 -20.84 -10.97
CA GLN A 622 6.82 -21.45 -12.08
C GLN A 622 5.67 -22.35 -11.62
N SER A 623 5.73 -22.93 -10.41
CA SER A 623 4.62 -23.68 -9.83
C SER A 623 3.72 -22.81 -8.96
N ILE A 624 4.24 -21.79 -8.28
CA ILE A 624 3.43 -20.92 -7.40
C ILE A 624 2.54 -19.97 -8.22
N LEU A 625 3.08 -19.24 -9.21
CA LEU A 625 2.34 -18.19 -9.89
C LEU A 625 1.08 -18.65 -10.65
N PRO A 626 1.03 -19.84 -11.28
CA PRO A 626 -0.21 -20.31 -11.90
C PRO A 626 -1.37 -20.50 -10.91
N ARG A 627 -1.06 -20.74 -9.63
CA ARG A 627 -2.08 -20.88 -8.57
C ARG A 627 -2.71 -19.57 -8.14
N PHE A 628 -2.27 -18.41 -8.62
CA PHE A 628 -2.89 -17.13 -8.27
C PHE A 628 -4.35 -17.11 -8.73
N ASP A 629 -5.26 -16.74 -7.83
CA ASP A 629 -6.66 -16.57 -8.19
C ASP A 629 -6.83 -15.42 -9.20
N SER A 630 -7.88 -15.47 -10.01
CA SER A 630 -8.23 -14.39 -10.95
C SER A 630 -8.39 -13.02 -10.29
N ASN A 631 -8.75 -12.97 -9.00
CA ASN A 631 -8.87 -11.73 -8.24
C ASN A 631 -7.54 -11.21 -7.69
N CYS A 632 -6.46 -12.01 -7.79
CA CYS A 632 -5.15 -11.66 -7.28
C CYS A 632 -4.27 -11.02 -8.38
N ASP A 633 -3.96 -9.73 -8.22
CA ASP A 633 -3.16 -8.96 -9.16
C ASP A 633 -1.71 -8.84 -8.67
N LEU A 634 -0.82 -9.64 -9.27
CA LEU A 634 0.60 -9.69 -8.91
C LEU A 634 1.29 -8.32 -9.03
N LEU A 635 0.91 -7.50 -10.01
CA LEU A 635 1.53 -6.19 -10.21
C LEU A 635 1.15 -5.22 -9.10
N LYS A 636 -0.14 -5.19 -8.70
CA LYS A 636 -0.59 -4.41 -7.53
C LYS A 636 0.11 -4.85 -6.24
N LEU A 637 0.26 -6.17 -6.06
CA LEU A 637 0.99 -6.73 -4.91
C LEU A 637 2.43 -6.23 -4.88
N MET A 638 3.17 -6.36 -5.97
CA MET A 638 4.56 -5.91 -6.05
C MET A 638 4.70 -4.40 -5.83
N LEU A 639 3.82 -3.60 -6.42
CA LEU A 639 3.80 -2.15 -6.21
C LEU A 639 3.52 -1.81 -4.74
N SER A 640 2.53 -2.46 -4.10
CA SER A 640 2.21 -2.21 -2.69
C SER A 640 3.40 -2.50 -1.76
N VAL A 641 4.21 -3.51 -2.07
CA VAL A 641 5.43 -3.82 -1.34
C VAL A 641 6.50 -2.76 -1.55
N ALA A 642 6.70 -2.31 -2.80
CA ALA A 642 7.66 -1.24 -3.10
C ALA A 642 7.31 0.07 -2.35
N GLU A 643 6.01 0.40 -2.29
CA GLU A 643 5.49 1.65 -1.70
C GLU A 643 5.35 1.65 -0.18
N GLY A 644 5.45 0.52 0.52
CA GLY A 644 5.18 0.51 1.97
C GLY A 644 3.70 0.28 2.35
N LYS A 645 2.88 -0.22 1.43
CA LYS A 645 1.42 -0.27 1.52
C LYS A 645 0.85 -1.69 1.43
N LEU A 646 1.64 -2.72 1.73
CA LEU A 646 1.18 -4.12 1.65
C LEU A 646 -0.10 -4.35 2.50
N ASN A 647 -1.07 -5.07 1.94
CA ASN A 647 -2.32 -5.47 2.61
C ASN A 647 -2.54 -6.99 2.51
N VAL A 648 -2.84 -7.62 3.66
CA VAL A 648 -2.99 -9.08 3.81
C VAL A 648 -4.10 -9.67 2.93
N LYS A 649 -5.15 -8.90 2.63
CA LYS A 649 -6.29 -9.38 1.82
C LYS A 649 -6.00 -9.48 0.31
N MET A 650 -4.82 -9.06 -0.14
CA MET A 650 -4.50 -9.00 -1.57
C MET A 650 -3.99 -10.32 -2.18
N VAL A 651 -3.57 -11.30 -1.35
CA VAL A 651 -3.06 -12.59 -1.84
C VAL A 651 -4.13 -13.67 -1.67
N GLU A 652 -4.54 -14.27 -2.78
CA GLU A 652 -5.44 -15.41 -2.81
C GLU A 652 -4.94 -16.44 -3.84
N LEU A 653 -4.80 -17.69 -3.39
CA LEU A 653 -4.40 -18.82 -4.24
C LEU A 653 -5.59 -19.75 -4.43
N ASN A 654 -5.72 -20.29 -5.64
CA ASN A 654 -6.71 -21.29 -5.96
C ASN A 654 -6.40 -22.66 -5.32
N ASN A 655 -7.40 -23.54 -5.33
CA ASN A 655 -7.32 -24.88 -4.73
C ASN A 655 -6.67 -25.94 -5.64
N LYS A 656 -6.17 -25.56 -6.82
CA LYS A 656 -5.51 -26.51 -7.73
C LYS A 656 -4.09 -26.80 -7.29
N SER A 657 -3.54 -27.89 -7.82
CA SER A 657 -2.12 -28.23 -7.70
C SER A 657 -1.40 -27.98 -9.02
N THR A 658 -0.14 -27.61 -8.94
CA THR A 658 0.71 -27.30 -10.08
C THR A 658 2.02 -28.06 -9.97
N VAL A 659 2.48 -28.63 -11.09
CA VAL A 659 3.76 -29.34 -11.17
C VAL A 659 4.58 -28.69 -12.26
N CYS A 660 5.84 -28.40 -11.96
CA CYS A 660 6.85 -27.86 -12.87
C CYS A 660 8.00 -28.86 -13.00
N VAL A 661 8.28 -29.34 -14.21
CA VAL A 661 9.44 -30.20 -14.50
C VAL A 661 10.46 -29.38 -15.28
N VAL A 662 11.72 -29.42 -14.83
CA VAL A 662 12.83 -28.80 -15.54
C VAL A 662 13.43 -29.79 -16.52
N VAL A 663 13.58 -29.38 -17.77
CA VAL A 663 14.39 -30.08 -18.76
C VAL A 663 15.75 -29.40 -18.83
N ALA A 664 16.79 -30.17 -18.53
CA ALA A 664 18.18 -29.70 -18.44
C ALA A 664 19.04 -30.29 -19.56
N SER A 665 20.13 -29.59 -19.88
CA SER A 665 21.14 -30.05 -20.83
C SER A 665 21.96 -31.18 -20.20
N LYS A 666 22.12 -32.29 -20.92
CA LYS A 666 22.87 -33.46 -20.47
C LYS A 666 24.27 -33.06 -20.02
N GLY A 667 24.62 -33.48 -18.80
CA GLY A 667 25.87 -33.10 -18.11
C GLY A 667 25.66 -32.07 -16.99
N TYR A 668 24.56 -31.30 -17.00
CA TYR A 668 24.17 -30.45 -15.88
C TYR A 668 24.03 -31.29 -14.58
N PRO A 669 24.54 -30.84 -13.42
CA PRO A 669 25.09 -29.52 -13.11
C PRO A 669 26.59 -29.30 -13.40
N GLY A 670 27.27 -30.31 -13.97
CA GLY A 670 28.64 -30.22 -14.47
C GLY A 670 28.72 -29.57 -15.87
N ASP A 671 29.70 -29.97 -16.67
CA ASP A 671 29.86 -29.47 -18.03
C ASP A 671 28.74 -30.00 -18.95
N TYR A 672 28.16 -29.11 -19.75
CA TYR A 672 27.09 -29.42 -20.69
C TYR A 672 27.30 -28.74 -22.05
N GLN A 673 26.75 -29.34 -23.10
CA GLN A 673 26.80 -28.79 -24.45
C GLN A 673 25.66 -27.77 -24.68
N LYS A 674 25.98 -26.71 -25.42
CA LYS A 674 25.03 -25.70 -25.90
C LYS A 674 24.88 -25.80 -27.42
N GLY A 675 23.79 -25.26 -27.95
CA GLY A 675 23.52 -25.17 -29.39
C GLY A 675 22.82 -26.38 -29.97
N GLU A 676 22.35 -27.32 -29.13
CA GLU A 676 21.58 -28.46 -29.62
C GLU A 676 20.16 -28.06 -29.96
N VAL A 677 19.67 -28.52 -31.11
CA VAL A 677 18.32 -28.22 -31.61
C VAL A 677 17.25 -28.91 -30.76
N ILE A 678 16.25 -28.15 -30.36
CA ILE A 678 15.08 -28.57 -29.59
C ILE A 678 13.87 -28.56 -30.51
N LYS A 679 13.24 -29.72 -30.70
CA LYS A 679 12.03 -29.87 -31.53
C LYS A 679 10.82 -30.27 -30.69
N GLY A 680 9.63 -30.06 -31.25
CA GLY A 680 8.37 -30.47 -30.62
C GLY A 680 7.76 -29.45 -29.65
N LEU A 681 8.40 -28.30 -29.42
CA LEU A 681 7.89 -27.24 -28.55
C LEU A 681 6.51 -26.73 -29.00
N ASP A 682 6.33 -26.45 -30.29
CA ASP A 682 5.04 -25.98 -30.82
C ASP A 682 3.88 -26.95 -30.50
N LYS A 683 4.16 -28.26 -30.49
CA LYS A 683 3.17 -29.28 -30.10
C LYS A 683 2.84 -29.18 -28.62
N ILE A 684 3.86 -29.03 -27.76
CA ILE A 684 3.69 -28.92 -26.30
C ILE A 684 2.90 -27.65 -25.95
N GLU A 685 3.25 -26.51 -26.54
CA GLU A 685 2.59 -25.23 -26.30
C GLU A 685 1.13 -25.22 -26.78
N SER A 686 0.79 -26.04 -27.77
CA SER A 686 -0.60 -26.18 -28.24
C SER A 686 -1.50 -26.99 -27.30
N ILE A 687 -0.94 -27.68 -26.29
CA ILE A 687 -1.71 -28.51 -25.36
C ILE A 687 -2.41 -27.60 -24.34
N PRO A 688 -3.75 -27.61 -24.25
CA PRO A 688 -4.47 -26.78 -23.28
C PRO A 688 -4.06 -27.09 -21.84
N GLY A 689 -3.71 -26.04 -21.09
CA GLY A 689 -3.32 -26.15 -19.68
C GLY A 689 -1.85 -26.53 -19.43
N ILE A 690 -1.03 -26.60 -20.48
CA ILE A 690 0.43 -26.64 -20.36
C ILE A 690 1.00 -25.22 -20.50
N LEU A 691 1.93 -24.87 -19.62
CA LEU A 691 2.75 -23.67 -19.73
C LEU A 691 4.20 -24.09 -19.97
N VAL A 692 4.85 -23.45 -20.94
CA VAL A 692 6.26 -23.64 -21.24
C VAL A 692 6.99 -22.36 -20.89
N PHE A 693 7.94 -22.43 -19.97
CA PHE A 693 8.83 -21.31 -19.66
C PHE A 693 10.24 -21.60 -20.13
N HIS A 694 10.83 -20.63 -20.82
CA HIS A 694 12.16 -20.73 -21.39
C HIS A 694 13.21 -20.16 -20.43
N ALA A 695 14.04 -21.04 -19.86
CA ALA A 695 15.11 -20.67 -18.94
C ALA A 695 16.47 -20.49 -19.63
N GLY A 696 16.72 -21.28 -20.67
CA GLY A 696 18.02 -21.40 -21.31
C GLY A 696 17.92 -21.71 -22.78
N THR A 697 17.01 -21.08 -23.52
CA THR A 697 16.90 -21.26 -24.98
C THR A 697 17.37 -20.02 -25.75
N LYS A 698 17.68 -20.23 -27.03
CA LYS A 698 18.00 -19.20 -28.02
C LYS A 698 17.52 -19.66 -29.40
N LEU A 699 17.23 -18.75 -30.34
CA LEU A 699 17.04 -19.12 -31.76
C LEU A 699 18.39 -19.13 -32.48
N ASP A 700 18.63 -20.18 -33.28
CA ASP A 700 19.74 -20.22 -34.23
C ASP A 700 19.45 -19.34 -35.47
N GLU A 701 20.42 -19.28 -36.40
CA GLU A 701 20.29 -18.53 -37.66
C GLU A 701 19.18 -19.06 -38.58
N SER A 702 18.77 -20.31 -38.40
CA SER A 702 17.71 -20.97 -39.16
C SER A 702 16.33 -20.81 -38.50
N GLY A 703 16.25 -20.13 -37.35
CA GLY A 703 15.01 -19.94 -36.59
C GLY A 703 14.59 -21.15 -35.74
N ASN A 704 15.47 -22.12 -35.50
CA ASN A 704 15.19 -23.23 -34.59
C ASN A 704 15.54 -22.86 -33.15
N TRP A 705 14.76 -23.38 -32.20
CA TRP A 705 15.13 -23.32 -30.78
C TRP A 705 16.34 -24.21 -30.50
N VAL A 706 17.35 -23.66 -29.81
CA VAL A 706 18.55 -24.37 -29.36
C VAL A 706 18.80 -24.19 -27.87
N SER A 707 19.50 -25.15 -27.25
CA SER A 707 19.93 -25.08 -25.85
C SER A 707 21.02 -24.01 -25.64
N ASP A 708 20.92 -23.23 -24.57
CA ASP A 708 21.85 -22.15 -24.20
C ASP A 708 22.02 -22.02 -22.66
N GLY A 709 21.66 -23.06 -21.91
CA GLY A 709 21.76 -23.07 -20.45
C GLY A 709 21.83 -24.48 -19.88
N GLY A 710 22.22 -24.58 -18.60
CA GLY A 710 22.16 -25.85 -17.88
C GLY A 710 20.72 -26.30 -17.68
N ARG A 711 19.87 -25.40 -17.17
CA ARG A 711 18.40 -25.54 -17.18
C ARG A 711 17.85 -24.81 -18.40
N VAL A 712 17.04 -25.49 -19.19
CA VAL A 712 16.66 -25.01 -20.54
C VAL A 712 15.18 -24.70 -20.63
N LEU A 713 14.32 -25.61 -20.19
CA LEU A 713 12.86 -25.46 -20.23
C LEU A 713 12.23 -25.82 -18.89
N ASN A 714 11.12 -25.17 -18.57
CA ASN A 714 10.22 -25.56 -17.51
C ASN A 714 8.87 -25.91 -18.14
N ILE A 715 8.42 -27.15 -18.00
CA ILE A 715 7.09 -27.58 -18.42
C ILE A 715 6.19 -27.63 -17.20
N VAL A 716 5.10 -26.88 -17.22
CA VAL A 716 4.19 -26.73 -16.09
C VAL A 716 2.79 -27.12 -16.48
N ALA A 717 2.09 -27.82 -15.60
CA ALA A 717 0.66 -28.07 -15.76
C ALA A 717 -0.09 -27.87 -14.45
N GLU A 718 -1.38 -27.54 -14.57
CA GLU A 718 -2.32 -27.52 -13.46
C GLU A 718 -3.23 -28.76 -13.45
N GLY A 719 -3.59 -29.20 -12.26
CA GLY A 719 -4.53 -30.28 -12.01
C GLY A 719 -5.31 -30.08 -10.72
N SER A 720 -6.42 -30.80 -10.58
CA SER A 720 -7.20 -30.83 -9.34
C SER A 720 -6.40 -31.50 -8.21
N THR A 721 -5.52 -32.44 -8.56
CA THR A 721 -4.55 -33.07 -7.66
C THR A 721 -3.13 -32.97 -8.22
N ILE A 722 -2.14 -33.30 -7.38
CA ILE A 722 -0.73 -33.34 -7.79
C ILE A 722 -0.53 -34.39 -8.89
N GLU A 723 -1.16 -35.56 -8.77
CA GLU A 723 -1.08 -36.67 -9.73
C GLU A 723 -1.65 -36.28 -11.11
N GLU A 724 -2.75 -35.53 -11.13
CA GLU A 724 -3.34 -35.04 -12.38
C GLU A 724 -2.40 -34.05 -13.08
N ALA A 725 -1.86 -33.08 -12.34
CA ALA A 725 -0.89 -32.11 -12.86
C ALA A 725 0.38 -32.82 -13.38
N LYS A 726 0.90 -33.76 -12.59
CA LYS A 726 2.05 -34.60 -12.93
C LYS A 726 1.82 -35.36 -14.24
N SER A 727 0.69 -36.06 -14.36
CA SER A 727 0.34 -36.83 -15.55
C SER A 727 0.29 -35.97 -16.81
N LYS A 728 -0.26 -34.75 -16.72
CA LYS A 728 -0.32 -33.80 -17.84
C LYS A 728 1.08 -33.35 -18.27
N VAL A 729 1.95 -32.96 -17.32
CA VAL A 729 3.32 -32.53 -17.64
C VAL A 729 4.09 -33.65 -18.36
N TYR A 730 4.08 -34.87 -17.83
CA TYR A 730 4.80 -35.99 -18.45
C TYR A 730 4.20 -36.42 -19.80
N SER A 731 2.87 -36.33 -19.95
CA SER A 731 2.22 -36.56 -21.24
C SER A 731 2.67 -35.54 -22.29
N ALA A 732 2.83 -34.27 -21.90
CA ALA A 732 3.33 -33.22 -22.77
C ALA A 732 4.81 -33.43 -23.13
N LEU A 733 5.64 -33.84 -22.17
CA LEU A 733 7.06 -34.11 -22.38
C LEU A 733 7.32 -35.23 -23.41
N ASN A 734 6.36 -36.13 -23.67
CA ASN A 734 6.49 -37.15 -24.72
C ASN A 734 6.60 -36.57 -26.14
N PHE A 735 6.17 -35.32 -26.35
CA PHE A 735 6.31 -34.62 -27.63
C PHE A 735 7.65 -33.90 -27.77
N LEU A 736 8.45 -33.80 -26.71
CA LEU A 736 9.73 -33.12 -26.73
C LEU A 736 10.77 -33.98 -27.48
N GLU A 737 11.30 -33.44 -28.56
CA GLU A 737 12.32 -34.08 -29.38
C GLU A 737 13.66 -33.36 -29.15
N TRP A 738 14.37 -33.74 -28.10
CA TRP A 738 15.70 -33.20 -27.77
C TRP A 738 16.60 -34.28 -27.14
N PRO A 739 17.47 -34.95 -27.93
CA PRO A 739 18.29 -36.07 -27.44
C PRO A 739 19.30 -35.73 -26.33
N GLY A 740 19.82 -34.50 -26.29
CA GLY A 740 20.68 -34.02 -25.20
C GLY A 740 19.92 -33.37 -24.04
N GLY A 741 18.58 -33.44 -24.04
CA GLY A 741 17.76 -33.03 -22.91
C GLY A 741 17.50 -34.19 -21.95
N PHE A 742 17.46 -33.91 -20.65
CA PHE A 742 17.00 -34.86 -19.65
C PHE A 742 16.17 -34.17 -18.57
N PHE A 743 15.33 -34.95 -17.89
CA PHE A 743 14.49 -34.51 -16.78
C PHE A 743 14.21 -35.69 -15.84
N ARG A 744 13.71 -35.41 -14.63
CA ARG A 744 13.33 -36.43 -13.64
C ARG A 744 11.88 -36.88 -13.83
N TYR A 745 11.57 -38.16 -13.65
CA TYR A 745 10.19 -38.69 -13.69
C TYR A 745 9.48 -38.71 -12.33
N ASP A 746 10.20 -38.39 -11.25
CA ASP A 746 9.70 -38.47 -9.88
C ASP A 746 9.25 -37.12 -9.28
N ILE A 747 9.13 -36.05 -10.08
CA ILE A 747 8.65 -34.75 -9.60
C ILE A 747 7.17 -34.85 -9.21
N GLY A 748 6.87 -34.48 -7.96
CA GLY A 748 5.52 -34.60 -7.38
C GLY A 748 5.10 -36.03 -7.03
N SER A 749 6.07 -36.96 -6.87
CA SER A 749 5.81 -38.35 -6.41
C SER A 749 5.75 -38.50 -4.90
#